data_AF-A0AAV0E4A3-F1
#
_entry.id   AF-A0AAV0E4A3-F1
#
_cell.length_a   1.000
_cell.length_b   1.000
_cell.length_c   1.000
_cell.angle_alpha   90.00
_cell.angle_beta   90.00
_cell.angle_gamma   90.00
#
_symmetry.space_group_name_H-M   'P 1'
#
loop_
_entity.id
_entity.type
_entity.pdbx_description
1 polymer ?
#
loop_
_entity_poly.entity_id
_entity_poly.type
_entity_poly.pdbx_seq_one_letter_code
_entity_poly.pdbx_strand_id
1 'polypeptide(L)'
;MLVAGVYMERIKKAIIFIYSINCFIARRTMFVLFHRLSHIRHRGKCHRVSPISYNFLMFVNDFICFSHCSLARSTNYSTSEGAFLDAQMIKKIVHEGRWDDFGRLGLCDSDLTSTWVSRILVELKQEPKLALNLFNWAKARISFHHTTESYCLLAHILFCSRMYSDASNVLKELISLNNGNKAALLDIMWSTRHVCVPGNGIFDSFFSVLVELGFLDDAYRCFLRMRSFKVFPKTRSCNHLLDRLIKAGNQVISWNIFEDMIASGPSPNVYTYNVMIGYLCKEGNLDAARRLFLQMKGNNVSPDIVTYNSLIDGTGKLGELHEMIYIFEEMKEAGCSPCVVTYNTMINCLCKYDKMDKAFKYLNEMKSSGIKPNIVTYSTFVDAFCKEGMLQEAFKFFVDMRRVGLLPNEFTYTSLIDATFKARKMDEVLKLVKEMLEVGLKLNIVTYTVLLDGLCEEGRLTEAEDVFRILLKDGIIPNEKSFTALVHGYMKSKRLEDAMNILEKMEENNIRPNELLYGTVIWGLCQQGKFEDAKIFFDEMEGRCIKASSVVFTTLIDAFFKAGKSIEAHNMLNEMQKRDITPTVVTYCTLIDGLCSLGFVQEAIDHFNNMPNIGLRPNLMVYTALIDGLCKNACLEAAKTLFNEMLKKGILPDKATYTSLIDGNMKQGNVQDALFLKERMIENGIELDLLAYSCLIRGLSRNGQVEQARCFLGEMIEKGILPDGVIYRCLIRKYYELGNTDEALFLQNDMMKRGYEYG
;
A
#
# COMPACT_ATOMS: atom_id res chain seq x y z
N MET A 1 3.52 -1.28 -89.87
CA MET A 1 3.06 -0.69 -88.59
C MET A 1 1.66 -1.11 -88.14
N LEU A 2 0.80 -1.70 -88.98
CA LEU A 2 -0.53 -2.19 -88.56
C LEU A 2 -0.57 -3.62 -87.96
N VAL A 3 0.51 -4.41 -88.06
CA VAL A 3 0.58 -5.79 -87.53
C VAL A 3 1.07 -5.85 -86.07
N ALA A 4 1.81 -4.85 -85.59
CA ALA A 4 2.32 -4.80 -84.21
C ALA A 4 1.25 -4.39 -83.18
N GLY A 5 0.27 -3.57 -83.59
CA GLY A 5 -0.83 -3.12 -82.71
C GLY A 5 -1.79 -4.25 -82.33
N VAL A 6 -2.12 -5.13 -83.28
CA VAL A 6 -3.05 -6.26 -83.08
C VAL A 6 -2.43 -7.34 -82.19
N TYR A 7 -1.11 -7.51 -82.22
CA TYR A 7 -0.39 -8.46 -81.36
C TYR A 7 -0.32 -7.98 -79.89
N MET A 8 -0.09 -6.68 -79.68
CA MET A 8 -0.07 -6.09 -78.33
C MET A 8 -1.44 -6.07 -77.65
N GLU A 9 -2.52 -5.90 -78.41
CA GLU A 9 -3.88 -5.92 -77.86
C GLU A 9 -4.32 -7.35 -77.46
N ARG A 10 -3.88 -8.37 -78.20
CA ARG A 10 -4.11 -9.78 -77.84
C ARG A 10 -3.32 -10.20 -76.60
N ILE A 11 -2.10 -9.71 -76.43
CA ILE A 11 -1.29 -9.96 -75.22
C ILE A 11 -1.90 -9.28 -73.99
N LYS A 12 -2.39 -8.04 -74.11
CA LYS A 12 -3.12 -7.37 -73.02
C LYS A 12 -4.40 -8.11 -72.62
N LYS A 13 -5.20 -8.58 -73.59
CA LYS A 13 -6.41 -9.38 -73.32
C LYS A 13 -6.08 -10.74 -72.69
N ALA A 14 -4.98 -11.38 -73.09
CA ALA A 14 -4.51 -12.63 -72.49
C ALA A 14 -4.03 -12.44 -71.03
N ILE A 15 -3.32 -11.35 -70.73
CA ILE A 15 -2.87 -11.03 -69.37
C ILE A 15 -4.06 -10.72 -68.46
N ILE A 16 -5.04 -9.94 -68.94
CA ILE A 16 -6.27 -9.63 -68.18
C ILE A 16 -7.10 -10.90 -67.93
N PHE A 17 -7.14 -11.82 -68.90
CA PHE A 17 -7.83 -13.11 -68.76
C PHE A 17 -7.12 -14.06 -67.77
N ILE A 18 -5.79 -14.07 -67.73
CA ILE A 18 -5.02 -14.83 -66.75
C ILE A 18 -5.17 -14.23 -65.34
N TYR A 19 -5.24 -12.90 -65.22
CA TYR A 19 -5.45 -12.21 -63.95
C TYR A 19 -6.85 -12.48 -63.37
N SER A 20 -7.88 -12.50 -64.22
CA SER A 20 -9.26 -12.78 -63.80
C SER A 20 -9.46 -14.25 -63.41
N ILE A 21 -8.81 -15.20 -64.08
CA ILE A 21 -8.78 -16.62 -63.68
C ILE A 21 -8.08 -16.80 -62.32
N ASN A 22 -6.94 -16.15 -62.11
CA ASN A 22 -6.22 -16.22 -60.83
C ASN A 22 -7.01 -15.59 -59.67
N CYS A 23 -7.70 -14.47 -59.89
CA CYS A 23 -8.61 -13.89 -58.90
C CYS A 23 -9.83 -14.79 -58.62
N PHE A 24 -10.35 -15.50 -59.63
CA PHE A 24 -11.47 -16.42 -59.46
C PHE A 24 -11.06 -17.68 -58.68
N ILE A 25 -9.86 -18.23 -58.95
CA ILE A 25 -9.29 -19.36 -58.20
C ILE A 25 -8.97 -18.95 -56.75
N ALA A 26 -8.44 -17.74 -56.52
CA ALA A 26 -8.18 -17.19 -55.20
C ALA A 26 -9.46 -16.97 -54.37
N ARG A 27 -10.53 -16.46 -55.01
CA ARG A 27 -11.84 -16.32 -54.33
C ARG A 27 -12.47 -17.66 -54.00
N ARG A 28 -12.37 -18.66 -54.89
CA ARG A 28 -12.94 -19.99 -54.66
C ARG A 28 -12.18 -20.76 -53.58
N THR A 29 -10.86 -20.60 -53.48
CA THR A 29 -10.03 -21.17 -52.40
C THR A 29 -10.24 -20.47 -51.06
N MET A 30 -10.40 -19.14 -51.04
CA MET A 30 -10.81 -18.38 -49.84
C MET A 30 -12.19 -18.82 -49.31
N PHE A 31 -13.16 -19.04 -50.20
CA PHE A 31 -14.50 -19.49 -49.81
C PHE A 31 -14.49 -20.92 -49.22
N VAL A 32 -13.67 -21.82 -49.78
CA VAL A 32 -13.48 -23.18 -49.25
C VAL A 32 -12.73 -23.19 -47.92
N LEU A 33 -11.77 -22.28 -47.70
CA LEU A 33 -11.08 -22.12 -46.42
C LEU A 33 -12.00 -21.55 -45.34
N PHE A 34 -12.83 -20.56 -45.68
CA PHE A 34 -13.79 -19.95 -44.76
C PHE A 34 -14.88 -20.94 -44.34
N HIS A 35 -15.34 -21.79 -45.27
CA HIS A 35 -16.32 -22.84 -45.01
C HIS A 35 -15.75 -24.03 -44.21
N ARG A 36 -14.42 -24.25 -44.24
CA ARG A 36 -13.74 -25.22 -43.35
C ARG A 36 -13.47 -24.64 -41.96
N LEU A 37 -13.18 -23.35 -41.85
CA LEU A 37 -12.97 -22.66 -40.56
C LEU A 37 -14.27 -22.47 -39.76
N SER A 38 -15.41 -22.28 -40.43
CA SER A 38 -16.72 -22.21 -39.76
C SER A 38 -17.14 -23.54 -39.14
N HIS A 39 -16.77 -24.69 -39.74
CA HIS A 39 -17.09 -26.03 -39.22
C HIS A 39 -16.23 -26.46 -38.02
N ILE A 40 -15.06 -25.85 -37.80
CA ILE A 40 -14.16 -26.16 -36.67
C ILE A 40 -14.61 -25.46 -35.38
N ARG A 41 -15.47 -24.44 -35.46
CA ARG A 41 -15.91 -23.64 -34.30
C ARG A 41 -16.91 -24.35 -33.36
N HIS A 42 -17.35 -25.56 -33.69
CA HIS A 42 -18.39 -26.27 -32.94
C HIS A 42 -17.93 -27.45 -32.05
N ARG A 43 -16.63 -27.70 -31.88
CA ARG A 43 -16.15 -28.66 -30.86
C ARG A 43 -14.94 -28.11 -30.10
N GLY A 44 -15.16 -27.83 -28.82
CA GLY A 44 -14.18 -27.24 -27.92
C GLY A 44 -12.96 -28.13 -27.68
N LYS A 45 -11.77 -27.56 -27.92
CA LYS A 45 -10.54 -27.69 -27.13
C LYS A 45 -9.45 -26.82 -27.77
N CYS A 46 -8.78 -25.99 -26.96
CA CYS A 46 -7.65 -25.16 -27.37
C CYS A 46 -6.46 -26.03 -27.80
N HIS A 47 -6.06 -25.96 -29.07
CA HIS A 47 -4.70 -26.31 -29.48
C HIS A 47 -4.16 -25.35 -30.54
N ARG A 48 -2.85 -25.08 -30.39
CA ARG A 48 -1.93 -24.30 -31.22
C ARG A 48 -2.41 -24.11 -32.67
N VAL A 49 -2.64 -22.86 -33.06
CA VAL A 49 -2.76 -22.48 -34.47
C VAL A 49 -1.41 -22.75 -35.14
N SER A 50 -1.41 -23.56 -36.21
CA SER A 50 -0.18 -24.00 -36.87
C SER A 50 0.49 -22.86 -37.66
N PRO A 51 1.84 -22.86 -37.81
CA PRO A 51 2.60 -21.77 -38.45
C PRO A 51 2.32 -21.56 -39.95
N ILE A 52 1.50 -22.42 -40.57
CA ILE A 52 1.29 -22.47 -42.02
C ILE A 52 0.24 -21.44 -42.47
N SER A 53 -0.73 -21.09 -41.62
CA SER A 53 -1.77 -20.10 -41.96
C SER A 53 -1.24 -18.65 -41.93
N TYR A 54 -0.28 -18.35 -41.05
CA TYR A 54 0.35 -17.04 -40.95
C TYR A 54 1.35 -16.78 -42.08
N ASN A 55 2.12 -17.79 -42.48
CA ASN A 55 3.04 -17.67 -43.62
C ASN A 55 2.28 -17.47 -44.95
N PHE A 56 1.07 -18.00 -45.09
CA PHE A 56 0.25 -17.80 -46.28
C PHE A 56 -0.35 -16.38 -46.34
N LEU A 57 -0.76 -15.80 -45.21
CA LEU A 57 -1.22 -14.41 -45.14
C LEU A 57 -0.08 -13.40 -45.37
N MET A 58 1.12 -13.72 -44.87
CA MET A 58 2.37 -12.98 -45.16
C MET A 58 2.72 -13.06 -46.65
N PHE A 59 2.62 -14.23 -47.27
CA PHE A 59 2.87 -14.38 -48.70
C PHE A 59 1.87 -13.56 -49.54
N VAL A 60 0.59 -13.52 -49.19
CA VAL A 60 -0.42 -12.72 -49.89
C VAL A 60 -0.18 -11.21 -49.71
N ASN A 61 0.19 -10.75 -48.51
CA ASN A 61 0.53 -9.34 -48.29
C ASN A 61 1.86 -8.92 -48.94
N ASP A 62 2.87 -9.78 -48.92
CA ASP A 62 4.15 -9.56 -49.61
C ASP A 62 3.96 -9.59 -51.13
N PHE A 63 3.05 -10.42 -51.67
CA PHE A 63 2.72 -10.48 -53.11
C PHE A 63 1.89 -9.28 -53.58
N ILE A 64 0.94 -8.81 -52.76
CA ILE A 64 0.19 -7.55 -53.01
C ILE A 64 1.14 -6.35 -52.94
N CYS A 65 2.08 -6.34 -51.99
CA CYS A 65 3.13 -5.30 -51.91
C CYS A 65 4.14 -5.38 -53.05
N PHE A 66 4.50 -6.58 -53.53
CA PHE A 66 5.36 -6.73 -54.71
C PHE A 66 4.67 -6.18 -55.97
N SER A 67 3.35 -6.37 -56.10
CA SER A 67 2.57 -5.85 -57.21
C SER A 67 2.40 -4.31 -57.18
N HIS A 68 2.33 -3.71 -56.00
CA HIS A 68 2.31 -2.25 -55.84
C HIS A 68 3.69 -1.61 -55.96
N CYS A 69 4.77 -2.27 -55.49
CA CYS A 69 6.14 -1.80 -55.69
C CYS A 69 6.66 -2.03 -57.12
N SER A 70 6.17 -3.05 -57.86
CA SER A 70 6.52 -3.23 -59.27
C SER A 70 5.96 -2.12 -60.16
N LEU A 71 4.87 -1.45 -59.74
CA LEU A 71 4.34 -0.29 -60.45
C LEU A 71 5.28 0.93 -60.39
N ALA A 72 6.24 0.95 -59.45
CA ALA A 72 7.23 2.02 -59.33
C ALA A 72 8.56 1.72 -60.07
N ARG A 73 8.73 0.53 -60.65
CA ARG A 73 9.96 0.14 -61.36
C ARG A 73 9.83 -0.11 -62.86
N SER A 74 8.63 -0.07 -63.44
CA SER A 74 8.50 -0.24 -64.89
C SER A 74 7.27 0.44 -65.50
N THR A 75 7.36 1.73 -65.79
CA THR A 75 6.49 2.40 -66.77
C THR A 75 7.22 3.58 -67.44
N ASN A 76 8.16 3.26 -68.32
CA ASN A 76 8.42 4.12 -69.48
C ASN A 76 7.25 3.90 -70.45
N TYR A 77 6.16 4.64 -70.27
CA TYR A 77 5.09 4.78 -71.26
C TYR A 77 5.07 6.21 -71.75
N SER A 78 5.58 6.38 -72.97
CA SER A 78 5.37 7.53 -73.83
C SER A 78 3.86 7.72 -74.12
N THR A 79 3.43 9.00 -74.12
CA THR A 79 2.19 9.58 -74.70
C THR A 79 0.86 9.09 -74.09
N SER A 80 -0.04 9.91 -73.55
CA SER A 80 -0.53 11.25 -73.95
C SER A 80 -1.31 11.95 -72.80
N GLU A 81 -1.17 13.27 -72.72
CA GLU A 81 -2.09 14.31 -72.18
C GLU A 81 -2.68 14.18 -70.75
N GLY A 82 -2.07 14.96 -69.84
CA GLY A 82 -2.53 15.27 -68.48
C GLY A 82 -1.34 15.80 -67.67
N ALA A 83 -1.25 17.12 -67.48
CA ALA A 83 -0.08 17.85 -66.99
C ALA A 83 0.60 17.22 -65.75
N PHE A 84 1.77 16.62 -65.96
CA PHE A 84 2.62 16.10 -64.89
C PHE A 84 3.55 17.23 -64.41
N LEU A 85 3.42 17.65 -63.15
CA LEU A 85 4.42 18.52 -62.52
C LEU A 85 5.75 17.76 -62.44
N ASP A 86 6.79 18.33 -63.07
CA ASP A 86 8.14 17.79 -63.05
C ASP A 86 8.73 17.88 -61.62
N ALA A 87 9.43 16.85 -61.16
CA ALA A 87 9.96 16.77 -59.79
C ALA A 87 10.90 17.95 -59.45
N GLN A 88 11.55 18.53 -60.47
CA GLN A 88 12.36 19.73 -60.33
C GLN A 88 11.54 21.02 -60.12
N MET A 89 10.33 21.10 -60.69
CA MET A 89 9.44 22.26 -60.53
C MET A 89 8.85 22.30 -59.11
N ILE A 90 8.50 21.14 -58.55
CA ILE A 90 8.04 21.00 -57.16
C ILE A 90 9.15 21.40 -56.18
N LYS A 91 10.39 20.91 -56.40
CA LYS A 91 11.55 21.31 -55.57
C LYS A 91 11.78 22.82 -55.64
N LYS A 92 11.65 23.43 -56.82
CA LYS A 92 11.83 24.88 -57.02
C LYS A 92 10.77 25.72 -56.28
N ILE A 93 9.49 25.35 -56.35
CA ILE A 93 8.40 26.05 -55.63
C ILE A 93 8.58 25.93 -54.10
N VAL A 94 8.95 24.74 -53.62
CA VAL A 94 9.21 24.49 -52.18
C VAL A 94 10.44 25.26 -51.69
N HIS A 95 11.51 25.35 -52.50
CA HIS A 95 12.73 26.11 -52.17
C HIS A 95 12.51 27.62 -52.11
N GLU A 96 11.67 28.17 -53.00
CA GLU A 96 11.43 29.62 -53.08
C GLU A 96 10.35 30.09 -52.09
N GLY A 97 9.75 29.18 -51.29
CA GLY A 97 8.73 29.50 -50.29
C GLY A 97 7.44 30.09 -50.90
N ARG A 98 7.22 29.93 -52.20
CA ARG A 98 6.06 30.47 -52.93
C ARG A 98 4.89 29.49 -52.87
N TRP A 99 4.39 29.28 -51.65
CA TRP A 99 3.34 28.30 -51.38
C TRP A 99 2.00 28.60 -52.06
N ASP A 100 1.76 29.85 -52.47
CA ASP A 100 0.56 30.28 -53.19
C ASP A 100 0.52 29.84 -54.67
N ASP A 101 1.67 29.49 -55.26
CA ASP A 101 1.74 28.98 -56.63
C ASP A 101 1.11 27.58 -56.75
N PHE A 102 1.07 26.80 -55.66
CA PHE A 102 0.33 25.54 -55.59
C PHE A 102 -1.20 25.74 -55.74
N GLY A 103 -1.72 26.88 -55.27
CA GLY A 103 -3.12 27.25 -55.44
C GLY A 103 -3.47 27.71 -56.86
N ARG A 104 -2.51 28.32 -57.57
CA ARG A 104 -2.69 28.81 -58.96
C ARG A 104 -2.61 27.72 -60.02
N LEU A 105 -1.99 26.57 -59.71
CA LEU A 105 -1.84 25.41 -60.62
C LEU A 105 -3.09 24.51 -60.70
N GLY A 106 -4.22 24.90 -60.11
CA GLY A 106 -5.47 24.12 -60.17
C GLY A 106 -5.45 22.81 -59.36
N LEU A 107 -4.51 22.66 -58.42
CA LEU A 107 -4.44 21.51 -57.52
C LEU A 107 -5.42 21.61 -56.33
N CYS A 108 -6.07 22.76 -56.16
CA CYS A 108 -7.11 22.98 -55.17
C CYS A 108 -8.48 22.91 -55.84
N ASP A 109 -8.94 21.71 -56.16
CA ASP A 109 -10.32 21.28 -55.89
C ASP A 109 -10.46 19.79 -56.25
N SER A 110 -11.04 19.03 -55.32
CA SER A 110 -11.31 17.57 -55.34
C SER A 110 -10.15 16.55 -55.33
N ASP A 111 -8.93 16.83 -55.81
CA ASP A 111 -7.89 15.78 -55.96
C ASP A 111 -6.50 16.07 -55.36
N LEU A 112 -6.38 16.88 -54.31
CA LEU A 112 -5.19 16.86 -53.45
C LEU A 112 -5.26 15.63 -52.53
N THR A 113 -5.19 14.47 -53.16
CA THR A 113 -5.19 13.18 -52.47
C THR A 113 -3.98 13.16 -51.55
N SER A 114 -4.17 12.66 -50.33
CA SER A 114 -3.12 12.49 -49.32
C SER A 114 -1.89 11.71 -49.82
N THR A 115 -2.03 11.02 -50.95
CA THR A 115 -0.98 10.36 -51.74
C THR A 115 0.00 11.33 -52.42
N TRP A 116 -0.35 12.60 -52.61
CA TRP A 116 0.53 13.61 -53.22
C TRP A 116 1.55 14.13 -52.19
N VAL A 117 1.11 14.37 -50.96
CA VAL A 117 2.00 14.77 -49.84
C VAL A 117 3.02 13.67 -49.54
N SER A 118 2.61 12.39 -49.52
CA SER A 118 3.55 11.28 -49.31
C SER A 118 4.60 11.19 -50.43
N ARG A 119 4.22 11.40 -51.70
CA ARG A 119 5.15 11.44 -52.84
C ARG A 119 6.17 12.59 -52.75
N ILE A 120 5.74 13.78 -52.34
CA ILE A 120 6.65 14.93 -52.21
C ILE A 120 7.58 14.79 -51.01
N LEU A 121 7.10 14.26 -49.88
CA LEU A 121 7.95 13.97 -48.73
C LEU A 121 9.09 13.01 -49.11
N VAL A 122 8.81 11.99 -49.91
CA VAL A 122 9.82 11.04 -50.44
C VAL A 122 10.87 11.77 -51.31
N GLU A 123 10.45 12.71 -52.16
CA GLU A 123 11.34 13.51 -53.01
C GLU A 123 12.19 14.53 -52.21
N LEU A 124 11.69 14.98 -51.05
CA LEU A 124 12.37 15.93 -50.15
C LEU A 124 13.21 15.23 -49.06
N LYS A 125 13.49 13.92 -49.19
CA LYS A 125 14.24 13.13 -48.19
C LYS A 125 15.63 13.67 -47.83
N GLN A 126 16.25 14.48 -48.69
CA GLN A 126 17.56 15.11 -48.44
C GLN A 126 17.45 16.47 -47.73
N GLU A 127 16.23 17.01 -47.58
CA GLU A 127 15.95 18.36 -47.07
C GLU A 127 14.85 18.36 -45.99
N PRO A 128 15.17 17.85 -44.79
CA PRO A 128 14.19 17.53 -43.74
C PRO A 128 13.42 18.74 -43.20
N LYS A 129 14.06 19.92 -43.15
CA LYS A 129 13.41 21.17 -42.68
C LYS A 129 12.34 21.66 -43.66
N LEU A 130 12.59 21.51 -44.96
CA LEU A 130 11.63 21.87 -46.00
C LEU A 130 10.47 20.87 -46.05
N ALA A 131 10.76 19.58 -45.84
CA ALA A 131 9.73 18.55 -45.67
C ALA A 131 8.80 18.84 -44.47
N LEU A 132 9.34 19.27 -43.32
CA LEU A 132 8.56 19.66 -42.14
C LEU A 132 7.73 20.92 -42.40
N ASN A 133 8.31 21.94 -43.04
CA ASN A 133 7.59 23.17 -43.36
C ASN A 133 6.44 22.92 -44.34
N LEU A 134 6.66 22.11 -45.38
CA LEU A 134 5.61 21.67 -46.30
C LEU A 134 4.49 20.92 -45.57
N PHE A 135 4.85 20.01 -44.66
CA PHE A 135 3.88 19.25 -43.88
C PHE A 135 3.01 20.14 -43.00
N ASN A 136 3.62 21.11 -42.30
CA ASN A 136 2.93 22.07 -41.47
C ASN A 136 2.05 23.03 -42.29
N TRP A 137 2.52 23.47 -43.46
CA TRP A 137 1.73 24.29 -44.37
C TRP A 137 0.49 23.55 -44.89
N ALA A 138 0.64 22.28 -45.30
CA ALA A 138 -0.48 21.47 -45.75
C ALA A 138 -1.50 21.24 -44.62
N LYS A 139 -1.03 21.10 -43.37
CA LYS A 139 -1.86 20.98 -42.17
C LYS A 139 -2.66 22.24 -41.85
N ALA A 140 -2.15 23.43 -42.19
CA ALA A 140 -2.81 24.71 -41.93
C ALA A 140 -4.04 24.96 -42.83
N ARG A 141 -4.36 24.04 -43.76
CA ARG A 141 -5.52 24.13 -44.66
C ARG A 141 -6.78 23.58 -43.99
N ILE A 142 -7.88 24.33 -44.09
CA ILE A 142 -9.13 24.16 -43.31
C ILE A 142 -9.84 22.81 -43.55
N SER A 143 -9.53 22.07 -44.62
CA SER A 143 -10.16 20.80 -44.98
C SER A 143 -9.16 19.63 -45.20
N PHE A 144 -7.89 19.80 -44.79
CA PHE A 144 -6.86 18.82 -45.09
C PHE A 144 -6.44 17.99 -43.87
N HIS A 145 -6.57 16.67 -43.99
CA HIS A 145 -6.05 15.72 -43.01
C HIS A 145 -4.94 14.87 -43.62
N HIS A 146 -3.76 14.94 -43.01
CA HIS A 146 -2.64 14.07 -43.33
C HIS A 146 -2.99 12.60 -43.07
N THR A 147 -2.58 11.70 -43.97
CA THR A 147 -2.70 10.25 -43.72
C THR A 147 -1.67 9.79 -42.69
N THR A 148 -1.99 8.73 -41.97
CA THR A 148 -1.03 8.01 -41.11
C THR A 148 0.29 7.71 -41.83
N GLU A 149 0.23 7.34 -43.11
CA GLU A 149 1.41 7.11 -43.95
C GLU A 149 2.29 8.37 -44.09
N SER A 150 1.69 9.54 -44.34
CA SER A 150 2.44 10.80 -44.45
C SER A 150 3.12 11.22 -43.14
N TYR A 151 2.48 10.98 -41.98
CA TYR A 151 3.12 11.15 -40.66
C TYR A 151 4.30 10.19 -40.47
N CYS A 152 4.14 8.90 -40.79
CA CYS A 152 5.21 7.91 -40.68
C CYS A 152 6.40 8.25 -41.59
N LEU A 153 6.13 8.69 -42.83
CA LEU A 153 7.17 9.11 -43.79
C LEU A 153 7.95 10.32 -43.29
N LEU A 154 7.26 11.35 -42.80
CA LEU A 154 7.91 12.52 -42.22
C LEU A 154 8.75 12.14 -40.98
N ALA A 155 8.20 11.30 -40.09
CA ALA A 155 8.92 10.84 -38.91
C ALA A 155 10.22 10.09 -39.30
N HIS A 156 10.18 9.24 -40.33
CA HIS A 156 11.38 8.58 -40.87
C HIS A 156 12.40 9.58 -41.42
N ILE A 157 11.98 10.57 -42.22
CA ILE A 157 12.86 11.60 -42.81
C ILE A 157 13.54 12.47 -41.73
N LEU A 158 12.77 12.92 -40.73
CA LEU A 158 13.28 13.73 -39.63
C LEU A 158 14.25 12.95 -38.76
N PHE A 159 13.96 11.68 -38.48
CA PHE A 159 14.81 10.82 -37.68
C PHE A 159 16.15 10.51 -38.36
N CYS A 160 16.15 10.26 -39.68
CA CYS A 160 17.38 10.09 -40.46
C CYS A 160 18.30 11.31 -40.38
N SER A 161 17.70 12.49 -40.31
CA SER A 161 18.39 13.77 -40.30
C SER A 161 18.83 14.22 -38.91
N ARG A 162 18.74 13.33 -37.90
CA ARG A 162 19.06 13.60 -36.48
C ARG A 162 18.18 14.67 -35.82
N MET A 163 17.01 14.98 -36.40
CA MET A 163 16.02 15.88 -35.83
C MET A 163 15.08 15.10 -34.90
N TYR A 164 15.63 14.54 -33.81
CA TYR A 164 14.92 13.60 -32.93
C TYR A 164 13.75 14.25 -32.17
N SER A 165 13.88 15.51 -31.76
CA SER A 165 12.81 16.27 -31.10
C SER A 165 11.61 16.45 -32.02
N ASP A 166 11.86 16.87 -33.26
CA ASP A 166 10.80 17.11 -34.24
C ASP A 166 10.14 15.81 -34.67
N ALA A 167 10.93 14.74 -34.87
CA ALA A 167 10.40 13.39 -35.11
C ALA A 167 9.52 12.91 -33.94
N SER A 168 9.94 13.11 -32.68
CA SER A 168 9.14 12.74 -31.51
C SER A 168 7.85 13.55 -31.42
N ASN A 169 7.87 14.84 -31.75
CA ASN A 169 6.67 15.69 -31.76
C ASN A 169 5.66 15.23 -32.83
N VAL A 170 6.14 14.90 -34.03
CA VAL A 170 5.30 14.34 -35.11
C VAL A 170 4.68 13.00 -34.68
N LEU A 171 5.43 12.14 -33.98
CA LEU A 171 4.89 10.88 -33.45
C LEU A 171 3.88 11.10 -32.31
N LYS A 172 4.12 12.07 -31.40
CA LYS A 172 3.16 12.45 -30.35
C LYS A 172 1.84 12.89 -30.96
N GLU A 173 1.92 13.73 -31.99
CA GLU A 173 0.75 14.20 -32.70
C GLU A 173 -0.01 13.04 -33.38
N LEU A 174 0.71 12.16 -34.10
CA LEU A 174 0.11 10.99 -34.74
C LEU A 174 -0.62 10.09 -33.73
N ILE A 175 -0.03 9.84 -32.57
CA ILE A 175 -0.61 9.00 -31.52
C ILE A 175 -1.83 9.67 -30.89
N SER A 176 -1.80 11.00 -30.70
CA SER A 176 -2.92 11.77 -30.14
C SER A 176 -4.15 11.81 -31.06
N LEU A 177 -3.94 11.79 -32.38
CA LEU A 177 -5.01 11.84 -33.38
C LEU A 177 -5.69 10.48 -33.62
N ASN A 178 -5.07 9.37 -33.21
CA ASN A 178 -5.58 8.03 -33.47
C ASN A 178 -6.26 7.40 -32.24
N ASN A 179 -7.60 7.31 -32.28
CA ASN A 179 -8.42 6.70 -31.22
C ASN A 179 -8.45 5.17 -31.23
N GLY A 180 -7.87 4.51 -32.25
CA GLY A 180 -7.83 3.05 -32.38
C GLY A 180 -6.66 2.37 -31.66
N ASN A 181 -6.38 1.11 -32.03
CA ASN A 181 -5.23 0.35 -31.55
C ASN A 181 -3.92 1.01 -32.01
N LYS A 182 -3.26 1.73 -31.11
CA LYS A 182 -2.05 2.49 -31.40
C LYS A 182 -0.86 1.59 -31.74
N ALA A 183 -0.84 0.33 -31.27
CA ALA A 183 0.19 -0.63 -31.66
C ALA A 183 0.13 -1.01 -33.15
N ALA A 184 -1.04 -0.92 -33.79
CA ALA A 184 -1.20 -1.19 -35.23
C ALA A 184 -0.54 -0.11 -36.11
N LEU A 185 -0.28 1.09 -35.56
CA LEU A 185 0.49 2.13 -36.26
C LEU A 185 1.92 1.69 -36.58
N LEU A 186 2.47 0.78 -35.78
CA LEU A 186 3.78 0.20 -36.03
C LEU A 186 3.83 -0.55 -37.37
N ASP A 187 2.73 -1.20 -37.79
CA ASP A 187 2.69 -1.95 -39.05
C ASP A 187 2.81 -1.03 -40.26
N ILE A 188 2.19 0.15 -40.19
CA ILE A 188 2.27 1.20 -41.21
C ILE A 188 3.66 1.87 -41.17
N MET A 189 4.22 2.07 -39.98
CA MET A 189 5.58 2.58 -39.83
C MET A 189 6.63 1.58 -40.34
N TRP A 190 6.34 0.28 -40.23
CA TRP A 190 7.17 -0.81 -40.74
C TRP A 190 7.12 -0.92 -42.26
N SER A 191 5.96 -0.69 -42.90
CA SER A 191 5.85 -0.71 -44.36
C SER A 191 6.55 0.47 -45.03
N THR A 192 6.57 1.63 -44.36
CA THR A 192 7.22 2.87 -44.84
C THR A 192 8.73 2.92 -44.63
N ARG A 193 9.34 1.88 -44.04
CA ARG A 193 10.78 1.83 -43.67
C ARG A 193 11.76 1.94 -44.83
N HIS A 194 11.34 1.67 -46.06
CA HIS A 194 12.22 1.59 -47.22
C HIS A 194 12.54 2.96 -47.86
N VAL A 195 11.88 4.03 -47.42
CA VAL A 195 11.98 5.37 -48.04
C VAL A 195 13.27 6.09 -47.68
N CYS A 196 13.68 6.00 -46.42
CA CYS A 196 14.96 6.51 -45.95
C CYS A 196 15.68 5.36 -45.26
N VAL A 197 17.00 5.25 -45.41
CA VAL A 197 17.77 4.27 -44.64
C VAL A 197 18.19 4.93 -43.32
N PRO A 198 17.55 4.59 -42.19
CA PRO A 198 18.27 4.60 -40.93
C PRO A 198 18.01 3.30 -40.14
N GLY A 199 18.86 3.06 -39.15
CA GLY A 199 18.67 1.94 -38.22
C GLY A 199 17.33 1.99 -37.47
N ASN A 200 17.02 0.89 -36.78
CA ASN A 200 15.75 0.63 -36.09
C ASN A 200 15.37 1.59 -34.93
N GLY A 201 16.08 2.71 -34.75
CA GLY A 201 15.91 3.65 -33.64
C GLY A 201 14.60 4.47 -33.66
N ILE A 202 13.99 4.64 -34.83
CA ILE A 202 12.67 5.31 -34.94
C ILE A 202 11.57 4.48 -34.28
N PHE A 203 11.64 3.16 -34.36
CA PHE A 203 10.70 2.25 -33.68
C PHE A 203 10.83 2.31 -32.16
N ASP A 204 12.06 2.43 -31.65
CA ASP A 204 12.34 2.67 -30.23
C ASP A 204 11.83 4.05 -29.75
N SER A 205 11.89 5.06 -30.62
CA SER A 205 11.35 6.40 -30.33
C SER A 205 9.82 6.39 -30.29
N PHE A 206 9.18 5.70 -31.23
CA PHE A 206 7.73 5.48 -31.21
C PHE A 206 7.27 4.74 -29.95
N PHE A 207 7.97 3.65 -29.60
CA PHE A 207 7.73 2.92 -28.37
C PHE A 207 7.87 3.82 -27.13
N SER A 208 8.93 4.64 -27.05
CA SER A 208 9.15 5.56 -25.93
C SER A 208 8.04 6.61 -25.81
N VAL A 209 7.57 7.16 -26.94
CA VAL A 209 6.47 8.13 -26.96
C VAL A 209 5.16 7.53 -26.43
N LEU A 210 4.85 6.26 -26.74
CA LEU A 210 3.68 5.58 -26.16
C LEU A 210 3.77 5.49 -24.63
N VAL A 211 4.95 5.22 -24.09
CA VAL A 211 5.21 5.16 -22.64
C VAL A 211 5.06 6.55 -22.00
N GLU A 212 5.62 7.59 -22.62
CA GLU A 212 5.54 8.98 -22.14
C GLU A 212 4.09 9.47 -22.04
N LEU A 213 3.27 9.15 -23.05
CA LEU A 213 1.85 9.52 -23.10
C LEU A 213 0.97 8.66 -22.18
N GLY A 214 1.52 7.61 -21.55
CA GLY A 214 0.79 6.76 -20.60
C GLY A 214 -0.03 5.64 -21.23
N PHE A 215 0.10 5.38 -22.53
CA PHE A 215 -0.58 4.26 -23.21
C PHE A 215 0.17 2.94 -22.99
N LEU A 216 0.20 2.45 -21.75
CA LEU A 216 1.07 1.34 -21.33
C LEU A 216 0.70 -0.02 -21.96
N ASP A 217 -0.59 -0.32 -22.13
CA ASP A 217 -1.05 -1.57 -22.77
C ASP A 217 -0.71 -1.61 -24.26
N ASP A 218 -0.88 -0.47 -24.95
CA ASP A 218 -0.50 -0.34 -26.36
C ASP A 218 1.02 -0.35 -26.53
N ALA A 219 1.78 0.19 -25.58
CA ALA A 219 3.23 0.05 -25.55
C ALA A 219 3.66 -1.42 -25.42
N TYR A 220 3.01 -2.21 -24.55
CA TYR A 220 3.28 -3.64 -24.45
C TYR A 220 2.93 -4.40 -25.74
N ARG A 221 1.78 -4.11 -26.37
CA ARG A 221 1.44 -4.68 -27.68
C ARG A 221 2.44 -4.28 -28.76
N CYS A 222 2.93 -3.04 -28.74
CA CYS A 222 3.98 -2.56 -29.61
C CYS A 222 5.28 -3.37 -29.41
N PHE A 223 5.67 -3.65 -28.18
CA PHE A 223 6.83 -4.50 -27.87
C PHE A 223 6.68 -5.92 -28.47
N LEU A 224 5.53 -6.57 -28.27
CA LEU A 224 5.25 -7.89 -28.86
C LEU A 224 5.29 -7.86 -30.40
N ARG A 225 4.81 -6.77 -31.00
CA ARG A 225 4.81 -6.60 -32.46
C ARG A 225 6.22 -6.35 -33.01
N MET A 226 7.01 -5.51 -32.35
CA MET A 226 8.43 -5.31 -32.69
C MET A 226 9.21 -6.63 -32.66
N ARG A 227 8.96 -7.49 -31.65
CA ARG A 227 9.54 -8.85 -31.57
C ARG A 227 9.20 -9.70 -32.79
N SER A 228 7.96 -9.64 -33.30
CA SER A 228 7.57 -10.38 -34.51
C SER A 228 8.36 -9.95 -35.75
N PHE A 229 8.85 -8.70 -35.77
CA PHE A 229 9.71 -8.16 -36.81
C PHE A 229 11.21 -8.36 -36.56
N LYS A 230 11.60 -9.06 -35.47
CA LYS A 230 12.99 -9.21 -35.00
C LYS A 230 13.68 -7.87 -34.73
N VAL A 231 12.91 -6.85 -34.36
CA VAL A 231 13.42 -5.56 -33.90
C VAL A 231 13.09 -5.41 -32.43
N PHE A 232 14.05 -4.98 -31.63
CA PHE A 232 13.89 -4.87 -30.18
C PHE A 232 14.01 -3.40 -29.76
N PRO A 233 13.12 -2.92 -28.87
CA PRO A 233 13.36 -1.65 -28.19
C PRO A 233 14.65 -1.69 -27.40
N LYS A 234 15.23 -0.53 -27.12
CA LYS A 234 16.41 -0.45 -26.26
C LYS A 234 16.06 -0.80 -24.82
N THR A 235 17.01 -1.38 -24.08
CA THR A 235 16.84 -1.73 -22.67
C THR A 235 16.37 -0.54 -21.83
N ARG A 236 16.85 0.68 -22.11
CA ARG A 236 16.40 1.91 -21.42
C ARG A 236 14.90 2.17 -21.60
N SER A 237 14.39 1.99 -22.81
CA SER A 237 12.99 2.22 -23.14
C SER A 237 12.11 1.16 -22.47
N CYS A 238 12.53 -0.11 -22.49
CA CYS A 238 11.86 -1.18 -21.75
C CYS A 238 11.86 -0.93 -20.24
N ASN A 239 12.98 -0.48 -19.67
CA ASN A 239 13.07 -0.13 -18.25
C ASN A 239 12.13 1.03 -17.89
N HIS A 240 11.95 1.99 -18.79
CA HIS A 240 10.99 3.09 -18.59
C HIS A 240 9.54 2.59 -18.57
N LEU A 241 9.18 1.67 -19.50
CA LEU A 241 7.86 1.03 -19.49
C LEU A 241 7.64 0.21 -18.20
N LEU A 242 8.63 -0.57 -17.77
CA LEU A 242 8.56 -1.36 -16.53
C LEU A 242 8.33 -0.46 -15.30
N ASP A 243 9.11 0.61 -15.13
CA ASP A 243 8.92 1.56 -14.02
C ASP A 243 7.53 2.20 -14.01
N ARG A 244 7.00 2.55 -15.19
CA ARG A 244 5.66 3.13 -15.33
C ARG A 244 4.54 2.12 -15.04
N LEU A 245 4.68 0.87 -15.50
CA LEU A 245 3.71 -0.20 -15.21
C LEU A 245 3.68 -0.56 -13.73
N ILE A 246 4.85 -0.62 -13.09
CA ILE A 246 4.98 -0.85 -11.64
C ILE A 246 4.28 0.26 -10.86
N LYS A 247 4.52 1.53 -11.21
CA LYS A 247 3.86 2.68 -10.57
C LYS A 247 2.34 2.71 -10.80
N ALA A 248 1.87 2.18 -11.93
CA ALA A 248 0.45 2.04 -12.25
C ALA A 248 -0.21 0.81 -11.61
N GLY A 249 0.55 -0.04 -10.91
CA GLY A 249 0.04 -1.26 -10.27
C GLY A 249 -0.29 -2.41 -11.23
N ASN A 250 0.18 -2.35 -12.49
CA ASN A 250 -0.13 -3.37 -13.50
C ASN A 250 0.88 -4.53 -13.43
N GLN A 251 0.68 -5.41 -12.45
CA GLN A 251 1.63 -6.46 -12.07
C GLN A 251 1.86 -7.49 -13.17
N VAL A 252 0.78 -7.94 -13.82
CA VAL A 252 0.80 -9.03 -14.82
C VAL A 252 1.59 -8.61 -16.05
N ILE A 253 1.36 -7.40 -16.56
CA ILE A 253 2.07 -6.90 -17.75
C ILE A 253 3.55 -6.64 -17.43
N SER A 254 3.84 -6.13 -16.23
CA SER A 254 5.22 -5.92 -15.75
C SER A 254 6.03 -7.22 -15.76
N TRP A 255 5.45 -8.31 -15.23
CA TRP A 255 6.11 -9.62 -15.21
C TRP A 255 6.30 -10.20 -16.61
N ASN A 256 5.27 -10.14 -17.45
CA ASN A 256 5.33 -10.67 -18.82
C ASN A 256 6.41 -9.96 -19.67
N ILE A 257 6.54 -8.63 -19.56
CA ILE A 257 7.59 -7.88 -20.27
C ILE A 257 8.97 -8.32 -19.81
N PHE A 258 9.16 -8.50 -18.50
CA PHE A 258 10.43 -8.92 -17.95
C PHE A 258 10.81 -10.34 -18.43
N GLU A 259 9.87 -11.29 -18.40
CA GLU A 259 10.08 -12.63 -18.96
C GLU A 259 10.38 -12.59 -20.46
N ASP A 260 9.64 -11.77 -21.22
CA ASP A 260 9.88 -11.62 -22.65
C ASP A 260 11.25 -10.98 -22.96
N MET A 261 11.73 -10.05 -22.11
CA MET A 261 13.07 -9.49 -22.19
C MET A 261 14.14 -10.57 -21.98
N ILE A 262 13.94 -11.50 -21.04
CA ILE A 262 14.85 -12.62 -20.79
C ILE A 262 14.80 -13.64 -21.94
N ALA A 263 13.61 -14.01 -22.41
CA ALA A 263 13.43 -15.14 -23.31
C ALA A 263 13.87 -14.84 -24.76
N SER A 264 13.67 -13.60 -25.24
CA SER A 264 13.92 -13.26 -26.65
C SER A 264 14.17 -11.79 -26.91
N GLY A 265 14.30 -10.95 -25.87
CA GLY A 265 14.31 -9.49 -25.99
C GLY A 265 15.68 -8.84 -25.71
N PRO A 266 15.70 -7.53 -25.37
CA PRO A 266 16.93 -6.86 -24.96
C PRO A 266 17.44 -7.42 -23.63
N SER A 267 18.74 -7.72 -23.54
CA SER A 267 19.35 -8.28 -22.32
C SER A 267 19.08 -7.39 -21.11
N PRO A 268 18.41 -7.89 -20.05
CA PRO A 268 18.24 -7.16 -18.81
C PRO A 268 19.59 -6.74 -18.23
N ASN A 269 19.67 -5.52 -17.73
CA ASN A 269 20.86 -5.02 -17.05
C ASN A 269 20.63 -4.95 -15.52
N VAL A 270 21.66 -4.56 -14.76
CA VAL A 270 21.59 -4.39 -13.30
C VAL A 270 20.37 -3.56 -12.89
N TYR A 271 20.12 -2.45 -13.61
CA TYR A 271 18.96 -1.59 -13.35
C TYR A 271 17.62 -2.32 -13.56
N THR A 272 17.48 -3.11 -14.63
CA THR A 272 16.26 -3.90 -14.90
C THR A 272 15.96 -4.86 -13.75
N TYR A 273 16.98 -5.58 -13.27
CA TYR A 273 16.84 -6.49 -12.12
C TYR A 273 16.51 -5.72 -10.83
N ASN A 274 17.17 -4.58 -10.57
CA ASN A 274 16.92 -3.76 -9.38
C ASN A 274 15.48 -3.23 -9.32
N VAL A 275 14.92 -2.81 -10.46
CA VAL A 275 13.52 -2.35 -10.55
C VAL A 275 12.57 -3.49 -10.18
N MET A 276 12.77 -4.69 -10.73
CA MET A 276 11.90 -5.84 -10.48
C MET A 276 12.05 -6.39 -9.06
N ILE A 277 13.29 -6.54 -8.56
CA ILE A 277 13.56 -6.99 -7.19
C ILE A 277 12.97 -6.01 -6.18
N GLY A 278 13.22 -4.71 -6.34
CA GLY A 278 12.67 -3.69 -5.46
C GLY A 278 11.13 -3.64 -5.49
N TYR A 279 10.53 -3.89 -6.64
CA TYR A 279 9.08 -4.03 -6.76
C TYR A 279 8.53 -5.25 -6.00
N LEU A 280 9.11 -6.43 -6.21
CA LEU A 280 8.67 -7.66 -5.54
C LEU A 280 8.83 -7.58 -4.02
N CYS A 281 9.93 -6.95 -3.55
CA CYS A 281 10.14 -6.68 -2.14
C CYS A 281 9.07 -5.76 -1.54
N LYS A 282 8.59 -4.75 -2.29
CA LYS A 282 7.50 -3.87 -1.84
C LYS A 282 6.13 -4.56 -1.80
N GLU A 283 5.88 -5.47 -2.73
CA GLU A 283 4.67 -6.30 -2.79
C GLU A 283 4.65 -7.42 -1.74
N GLY A 284 5.77 -7.67 -1.05
CA GLY A 284 5.88 -8.72 -0.05
C GLY A 284 6.28 -10.10 -0.61
N ASN A 285 6.52 -10.23 -1.92
CA ASN A 285 6.86 -11.50 -2.56
C ASN A 285 8.37 -11.74 -2.55
N LEU A 286 8.92 -12.04 -1.37
CA LEU A 286 10.36 -12.28 -1.17
C LEU A 286 10.88 -13.49 -1.93
N ASP A 287 10.08 -14.56 -2.04
CA ASP A 287 10.48 -15.78 -2.76
C ASP A 287 10.77 -15.50 -4.22
N ALA A 288 9.92 -14.72 -4.89
CA ALA A 288 10.14 -14.31 -6.26
C ALA A 288 11.36 -13.38 -6.37
N ALA A 289 11.53 -12.45 -5.43
CA ALA A 289 12.68 -11.53 -5.41
C ALA A 289 14.00 -12.30 -5.28
N ARG A 290 14.05 -13.32 -4.42
CA ARG A 290 15.21 -14.20 -4.21
C ARG A 290 15.53 -15.04 -5.44
N ARG A 291 14.50 -15.60 -6.11
CA ARG A 291 14.69 -16.30 -7.38
C ARG A 291 15.28 -15.39 -8.45
N LEU A 292 14.81 -14.15 -8.55
CA LEU A 292 15.37 -13.17 -9.49
C LEU A 292 16.82 -12.80 -9.15
N PHE A 293 17.15 -12.65 -7.87
CA PHE A 293 18.51 -12.38 -7.44
C PHE A 293 19.47 -13.52 -7.79
N LEU A 294 19.05 -14.78 -7.60
CA LEU A 294 19.84 -15.95 -8.01
C LEU A 294 19.96 -16.04 -9.54
N GLN A 295 18.88 -15.74 -10.27
CA GLN A 295 18.89 -15.71 -11.73
C GLN A 295 19.82 -14.61 -12.26
N MET A 296 19.86 -13.45 -11.61
CA MET A 296 20.78 -12.35 -11.94
C MET A 296 22.25 -12.81 -11.85
N LYS A 297 22.60 -13.52 -10.77
CA LYS A 297 23.94 -14.13 -10.60
C LYS A 297 24.23 -15.20 -11.66
N GLY A 298 23.26 -16.09 -11.92
CA GLY A 298 23.39 -17.14 -12.94
C GLY A 298 23.54 -16.61 -14.37
N ASN A 299 23.00 -15.43 -14.65
CA ASN A 299 23.14 -14.74 -15.93
C ASN A 299 24.40 -13.86 -16.04
N ASN A 300 25.36 -14.01 -15.10
CA ASN A 300 26.60 -13.21 -15.02
C ASN A 300 26.37 -11.69 -14.91
N VAL A 301 25.23 -11.27 -14.33
CA VAL A 301 24.98 -9.87 -13.99
C VAL A 301 25.33 -9.67 -12.52
N SER A 302 26.40 -8.94 -12.22
CA SER A 302 26.85 -8.73 -10.83
C SER A 302 25.88 -7.83 -10.07
N PRO A 303 25.33 -8.28 -8.92
CA PRO A 303 24.54 -7.43 -8.04
C PRO A 303 25.34 -6.23 -7.54
N ASP A 304 24.68 -5.09 -7.42
CA ASP A 304 25.28 -3.86 -6.88
C ASP A 304 24.71 -3.54 -5.48
N ILE A 305 25.20 -2.45 -4.90
CA ILE A 305 24.76 -1.97 -3.58
C ILE A 305 23.23 -1.72 -3.56
N VAL A 306 22.64 -1.30 -4.68
CA VAL A 306 21.21 -1.03 -4.78
C VAL A 306 20.40 -2.33 -4.80
N THR A 307 20.91 -3.38 -5.44
CA THR A 307 20.30 -4.72 -5.41
C THR A 307 20.22 -5.24 -3.97
N TYR A 308 21.37 -5.26 -3.27
CA TYR A 308 21.45 -5.76 -1.89
C TYR A 308 20.61 -4.91 -0.93
N ASN A 309 20.67 -3.57 -1.03
CA ASN A 309 19.87 -2.70 -0.16
C ASN A 309 18.37 -2.88 -0.36
N SER A 310 17.92 -3.15 -1.60
CA SER A 310 16.51 -3.39 -1.92
C SER A 310 16.02 -4.71 -1.31
N LEU A 311 16.85 -5.76 -1.36
CA LEU A 311 16.56 -7.04 -0.69
C LEU A 311 16.56 -6.88 0.83
N ILE A 312 17.58 -6.27 1.42
CA ILE A 312 17.70 -6.03 2.87
C ILE A 312 16.50 -5.23 3.39
N ASP A 313 16.11 -4.14 2.70
CA ASP A 313 14.93 -3.33 3.06
C ASP A 313 13.63 -4.14 2.95
N GLY A 314 13.48 -4.94 1.88
CA GLY A 314 12.33 -5.81 1.68
C GLY A 314 12.18 -6.87 2.77
N THR A 315 13.22 -7.68 2.98
CA THR A 315 13.25 -8.74 4.01
C THR A 315 13.12 -8.16 5.40
N GLY A 316 13.77 -7.02 5.64
CA GLY A 316 13.71 -6.31 6.91
C GLY A 316 12.32 -5.78 7.22
N LYS A 317 11.59 -5.22 6.25
CA LYS A 317 10.22 -4.70 6.45
C LYS A 317 9.18 -5.77 6.75
N LEU A 318 9.40 -7.00 6.30
CA LEU A 318 8.54 -8.16 6.52
C LEU A 318 8.89 -8.92 7.81
N GLY A 319 10.02 -8.60 8.46
CA GLY A 319 10.42 -9.16 9.74
C GLY A 319 11.29 -10.40 9.64
N GLU A 320 11.76 -10.77 8.45
CA GLU A 320 12.70 -11.88 8.26
C GLU A 320 14.13 -11.45 8.59
N LEU A 321 14.39 -11.15 9.87
CA LEU A 321 15.65 -10.57 10.32
C LEU A 321 16.87 -11.47 10.11
N HIS A 322 16.69 -12.80 10.16
CA HIS A 322 17.78 -13.75 9.93
C HIS A 322 18.27 -13.70 8.48
N GLU A 323 17.33 -13.69 7.54
CA GLU A 323 17.59 -13.58 6.12
C GLU A 323 18.20 -12.22 5.77
N MET A 324 17.67 -11.14 6.35
CA MET A 324 18.24 -9.80 6.20
C MET A 324 19.73 -9.75 6.59
N ILE A 325 20.10 -10.37 7.72
CA ILE A 325 21.51 -10.44 8.18
C ILE A 325 22.34 -11.31 7.25
N TYR A 326 21.80 -12.42 6.75
CA TYR A 326 22.48 -13.28 5.79
C TYR A 326 22.82 -12.53 4.49
N ILE A 327 21.87 -11.79 3.92
CA ILE A 327 22.07 -10.98 2.70
C ILE A 327 23.10 -9.87 2.94
N PHE A 328 23.15 -9.29 4.14
CA PHE A 328 24.16 -8.28 4.51
C PHE A 328 25.58 -8.87 4.57
N GLU A 329 25.76 -10.07 5.10
CA GLU A 329 27.06 -10.73 5.09
C GLU A 329 27.46 -11.20 3.68
N GLU A 330 26.50 -11.74 2.90
CA GLU A 330 26.71 -12.09 1.49
C GLU A 330 27.15 -10.88 0.65
N MET A 331 26.62 -9.69 0.95
CA MET A 331 27.04 -8.44 0.32
C MET A 331 28.54 -8.15 0.55
N LYS A 332 29.03 -8.35 1.78
CA LYS A 332 30.45 -8.16 2.11
C LYS A 332 31.34 -9.21 1.44
N GLU A 333 30.92 -10.47 1.45
CA GLU A 333 31.64 -11.58 0.81
C GLU A 333 31.74 -11.38 -0.72
N ALA A 334 30.70 -10.80 -1.33
CA ALA A 334 30.69 -10.44 -2.74
C ALA A 334 31.56 -9.20 -3.08
N GLY A 335 32.27 -8.62 -2.11
CA GLY A 335 33.11 -7.43 -2.29
C GLY A 335 32.34 -6.12 -2.43
N CYS A 336 31.03 -6.12 -2.19
CA CYS A 336 30.22 -4.90 -2.17
C CYS A 336 30.33 -4.24 -0.79
N SER A 337 31.06 -3.12 -0.70
CA SER A 337 31.24 -2.43 0.57
C SER A 337 29.93 -1.80 1.06
N PRO A 338 29.43 -2.12 2.26
CA PRO A 338 28.24 -1.51 2.83
C PRO A 338 28.39 0.02 2.94
N CYS A 339 27.33 0.76 2.61
CA CYS A 339 27.32 2.21 2.71
C CYS A 339 26.41 2.69 3.86
N VAL A 340 26.36 4.02 4.08
CA VAL A 340 25.50 4.63 5.11
C VAL A 340 24.04 4.18 4.98
N VAL A 341 23.54 4.04 3.74
CA VAL A 341 22.16 3.58 3.49
C VAL A 341 21.97 2.14 3.95
N THR A 342 22.92 1.24 3.65
CA THR A 342 22.86 -0.17 4.06
C THR A 342 22.78 -0.32 5.58
N TYR A 343 23.67 0.36 6.32
CA TYR A 343 23.67 0.33 7.78
C TYR A 343 22.40 0.95 8.37
N ASN A 344 21.93 2.07 7.82
CA ASN A 344 20.70 2.70 8.30
C ASN A 344 19.47 1.81 8.07
N THR A 345 19.38 1.09 6.94
CA THR A 345 18.31 0.11 6.70
C THR A 345 18.37 -1.03 7.71
N MET A 346 19.55 -1.61 7.93
CA MET A 346 19.76 -2.66 8.93
C MET A 346 19.34 -2.21 10.34
N ILE A 347 19.82 -1.04 10.78
CA ILE A 347 19.50 -0.45 12.08
C ILE A 347 18.00 -0.19 12.20
N ASN A 348 17.38 0.44 11.20
CA ASN A 348 15.94 0.75 11.21
C ASN A 348 15.07 -0.50 11.31
N CYS A 349 15.39 -1.55 10.54
CA CYS A 349 14.68 -2.82 10.62
C CYS A 349 14.89 -3.50 11.97
N LEU A 350 16.11 -3.55 12.50
CA LEU A 350 16.37 -4.14 13.82
C LEU A 350 15.66 -3.40 14.96
N CYS A 351 15.65 -2.06 14.92
CA CYS A 351 14.92 -1.22 15.86
C CYS A 351 13.40 -1.45 15.77
N LYS A 352 12.84 -1.61 14.56
CA LYS A 352 11.39 -1.85 14.37
C LYS A 352 10.90 -3.16 15.00
N TYR A 353 11.77 -4.16 15.15
CA TYR A 353 11.45 -5.48 15.70
C TYR A 353 12.10 -5.70 17.08
N ASP A 354 12.31 -4.62 17.83
CA ASP A 354 12.77 -4.62 19.22
C ASP A 354 14.10 -5.39 19.44
N LYS A 355 15.02 -5.31 18.46
CA LYS A 355 16.38 -5.90 18.52
C LYS A 355 17.46 -4.82 18.66
N MET A 356 17.30 -3.98 19.68
CA MET A 356 18.19 -2.84 19.94
C MET A 356 19.65 -3.24 20.19
N ASP A 357 19.88 -4.37 20.86
CA ASP A 357 21.20 -4.97 21.08
C ASP A 357 21.97 -5.19 19.77
N LYS A 358 21.29 -5.75 18.76
CA LYS A 358 21.87 -5.94 17.42
C LYS A 358 22.02 -4.63 16.67
N ALA A 359 21.06 -3.70 16.79
CA ALA A 359 21.15 -2.39 16.17
C ALA A 359 22.40 -1.62 16.65
N PHE A 360 22.70 -1.66 17.94
CA PHE A 360 23.93 -1.09 18.51
C PHE A 360 25.21 -1.74 17.99
N LYS A 361 25.20 -3.08 17.81
CA LYS A 361 26.33 -3.79 17.22
C LYS A 361 26.65 -3.24 15.83
N TYR A 362 25.64 -3.06 14.97
CA TYR A 362 25.84 -2.51 13.62
C TYR A 362 26.17 -1.01 13.62
N LEU A 363 25.70 -0.22 14.59
CA LEU A 363 26.17 1.16 14.76
C LEU A 363 27.67 1.23 15.09
N ASN A 364 28.14 0.33 15.95
CA ASN A 364 29.56 0.24 16.30
C ASN A 364 30.40 -0.27 15.12
N GLU A 365 29.89 -1.24 14.37
CA GLU A 365 30.51 -1.73 13.13
C GLU A 365 30.61 -0.64 12.05
N MET A 366 29.56 0.18 11.90
CA MET A 366 29.56 1.33 11.01
C MET A 366 30.68 2.32 11.38
N LYS A 367 30.81 2.64 12.68
CA LYS A 367 31.87 3.53 13.20
C LYS A 367 33.27 2.94 13.04
N SER A 368 33.47 1.66 13.35
CA SER A 368 34.78 1.00 13.23
C SER A 368 35.21 0.82 11.77
N SER A 369 34.25 0.72 10.84
CA SER A 369 34.50 0.72 9.40
C SER A 369 34.79 2.12 8.82
N GLY A 370 34.90 3.15 9.66
CA GLY A 370 35.18 4.53 9.24
C GLY A 370 33.98 5.26 8.63
N ILE A 371 32.78 4.67 8.67
CA ILE A 371 31.56 5.27 8.13
C ILE A 371 30.91 6.12 9.22
N LYS A 372 30.79 7.44 9.00
CA LYS A 372 30.22 8.36 9.98
C LYS A 372 28.70 8.25 10.02
N PRO A 373 28.08 8.01 11.19
CA PRO A 373 26.63 8.09 11.37
C PRO A 373 26.10 9.46 10.96
N ASN A 374 24.95 9.49 10.30
CA ASN A 374 24.32 10.72 9.81
C ASN A 374 23.03 11.03 10.57
N ILE A 375 22.34 12.10 10.15
CA ILE A 375 21.04 12.51 10.72
C ILE A 375 20.05 11.35 10.76
N VAL A 376 19.98 10.56 9.68
CA VAL A 376 19.08 9.41 9.59
C VAL A 376 19.42 8.39 10.67
N THR A 377 20.69 8.00 10.82
CA THR A 377 21.12 7.04 11.85
C THR A 377 20.69 7.45 13.26
N TYR A 378 20.98 8.69 13.66
CA TYR A 378 20.61 9.20 14.98
C TYR A 378 19.09 9.31 15.14
N SER A 379 18.38 9.82 14.13
CA SER A 379 16.93 9.95 14.16
C SER A 379 16.21 8.60 14.27
N THR A 380 16.75 7.54 13.65
CA THR A 380 16.24 6.17 13.78
C THR A 380 16.39 5.65 15.20
N PHE A 381 17.54 5.88 15.86
CA PHE A 381 17.71 5.50 17.26
C PHE A 381 16.80 6.30 18.19
N VAL A 382 16.67 7.61 17.99
CA VAL A 382 15.73 8.45 18.76
C VAL A 382 14.30 7.91 18.63
N ASP A 383 13.83 7.65 17.41
CA ASP A 383 12.50 7.07 17.16
C ASP A 383 12.32 5.69 17.79
N ALA A 384 13.35 4.84 17.72
CA ALA A 384 13.32 3.51 18.34
C ALA A 384 13.18 3.59 19.87
N PHE A 385 14.00 4.41 20.54
CA PHE A 385 13.90 4.63 21.98
C PHE A 385 12.56 5.24 22.39
N CYS A 386 12.05 6.17 21.58
CA CYS A 386 10.72 6.76 21.75
C CYS A 386 9.61 5.70 21.74
N LYS A 387 9.65 4.76 20.78
CA LYS A 387 8.66 3.68 20.66
C LYS A 387 8.74 2.65 21.78
N GLU A 388 9.95 2.35 22.27
CA GLU A 388 10.16 1.45 23.41
C GLU A 388 9.89 2.12 24.77
N GLY A 389 9.49 3.40 24.80
CA GLY A 389 9.22 4.15 26.02
C GLY A 389 10.48 4.58 26.81
N MET A 390 11.67 4.34 26.27
CA MET A 390 12.96 4.71 26.86
C MET A 390 13.31 6.19 26.60
N LEU A 391 12.45 7.09 27.07
CA LEU A 391 12.52 8.52 26.77
C LEU A 391 13.86 9.18 27.18
N GLN A 392 14.49 8.73 28.27
CA GLN A 392 15.77 9.27 28.72
C GLN A 392 16.91 9.01 27.71
N GLU A 393 17.00 7.78 27.18
CA GLU A 393 18.01 7.44 26.17
C GLU A 393 17.71 8.14 24.83
N ALA A 394 16.44 8.35 24.48
CA ALA A 394 16.05 9.15 23.31
C ALA A 394 16.60 10.59 23.41
N PHE A 395 16.43 11.26 24.56
CA PHE A 395 16.97 12.60 24.77
C PHE A 395 18.50 12.64 24.78
N LYS A 396 19.16 11.61 25.30
CA LYS A 396 20.62 11.49 25.26
C LYS A 396 21.13 11.41 23.82
N PHE A 397 20.51 10.58 22.99
CA PHE A 397 20.82 10.51 21.56
C PHE A 397 20.53 11.81 20.81
N PHE A 398 19.45 12.51 21.17
CA PHE A 398 19.13 13.83 20.63
C PHE A 398 20.19 14.89 20.97
N VAL A 399 20.69 14.90 22.21
CA VAL A 399 21.78 15.80 22.63
C VAL A 399 23.10 15.40 21.97
N ASP A 400 23.41 14.11 21.89
CA ASP A 400 24.64 13.62 21.26
C ASP A 400 24.67 13.91 19.76
N MET A 401 23.53 13.81 19.07
CA MET A 401 23.37 14.24 17.68
C MET A 401 23.81 15.70 17.48
N ARG A 402 23.35 16.61 18.36
CA ARG A 402 23.73 18.04 18.33
C ARG A 402 25.21 18.25 18.64
N ARG A 403 25.77 17.51 19.60
CA ARG A 403 27.20 17.60 19.97
C ARG A 403 28.13 17.21 18.83
N VAL A 404 27.71 16.25 17.99
CA VAL A 404 28.45 15.83 16.79
C VAL A 404 28.24 16.81 15.62
N GLY A 405 27.45 17.87 15.80
CA GLY A 405 27.19 18.91 14.80
C GLY A 405 26.08 18.54 13.82
N LEU A 406 25.27 17.53 14.13
CA LEU A 406 24.10 17.16 13.32
C LEU A 406 22.87 17.91 13.83
N LEU A 407 22.19 18.61 12.93
CA LEU A 407 20.95 19.33 13.26
C LEU A 407 19.76 18.35 13.23
N PRO A 408 18.97 18.26 14.32
CA PRO A 408 17.75 17.46 14.33
C PRO A 408 16.81 17.91 13.21
N ASN A 409 16.24 16.92 12.52
CA ASN A 409 15.22 17.17 11.51
C ASN A 409 13.82 17.09 12.12
N GLU A 410 12.83 17.43 11.31
CA GLU A 410 11.41 17.36 11.68
C GLU A 410 10.98 15.98 12.23
N PHE A 411 11.48 14.89 11.63
CA PHE A 411 11.17 13.53 12.07
C PHE A 411 11.66 13.29 13.50
N THR A 412 12.87 13.73 13.83
CA THR A 412 13.47 13.56 15.17
C THR A 412 12.64 14.28 16.24
N TYR A 413 12.22 15.54 15.97
CA TYR A 413 11.35 16.28 16.87
C TYR A 413 9.97 15.62 17.00
N THR A 414 9.38 15.18 15.89
CA THR A 414 8.05 14.55 15.90
C THR A 414 8.03 13.27 16.73
N SER A 415 9.04 12.40 16.60
CA SER A 415 9.16 11.19 17.42
C SER A 415 9.35 11.49 18.91
N LEU A 416 10.15 12.50 19.25
CA LEU A 416 10.32 12.95 20.64
C LEU A 416 9.01 13.51 21.20
N ILE A 417 8.32 14.37 20.46
CA ILE A 417 7.04 14.96 20.85
C ILE A 417 6.01 13.84 21.12
N ASP A 418 5.85 12.88 20.20
CA ASP A 418 4.94 11.74 20.37
C ASP A 418 5.25 10.92 21.64
N ALA A 419 6.53 10.58 21.85
CA ALA A 419 6.94 9.86 23.05
C ALA A 419 6.75 10.67 24.34
N THR A 420 7.00 11.99 24.31
CA THR A 420 6.77 12.85 25.49
C THR A 420 5.29 12.98 25.84
N PHE A 421 4.40 13.00 24.84
CA PHE A 421 2.95 12.92 25.05
C PHE A 421 2.56 11.59 25.71
N LYS A 422 3.04 10.46 25.18
CA LYS A 422 2.79 9.13 25.77
C LYS A 422 3.32 8.99 27.19
N ALA A 423 4.42 9.68 27.50
CA ALA A 423 4.98 9.76 28.86
C ALA A 423 4.27 10.78 29.77
N ARG A 424 3.23 11.47 29.29
CA ARG A 424 2.44 12.50 30.00
C ARG A 424 3.27 13.67 30.55
N LYS A 425 4.30 14.08 29.81
CA LYS A 425 5.20 15.19 30.19
C LYS A 425 4.93 16.45 29.37
N MET A 426 3.81 17.12 29.64
CA MET A 426 3.33 18.25 28.85
C MET A 426 4.27 19.46 28.81
N ASP A 427 5.02 19.73 29.89
CA ASP A 427 5.98 20.85 29.91
C ASP A 427 7.11 20.67 28.89
N GLU A 428 7.60 19.43 28.74
CA GLU A 428 8.65 19.09 27.78
C GLU A 428 8.11 19.09 26.34
N VAL A 429 6.86 18.68 26.13
CA VAL A 429 6.18 18.78 24.81
C VAL A 429 6.21 20.22 24.31
N LEU A 430 5.74 21.17 25.12
CA LEU A 430 5.68 22.59 24.73
C LEU A 430 7.07 23.16 24.46
N LYS A 431 8.07 22.75 25.24
CA LYS A 431 9.46 23.15 25.05
C LYS A 431 10.02 22.62 23.73
N LEU A 432 9.77 21.35 23.39
CA LEU A 432 10.21 20.75 22.13
C LEU A 432 9.56 21.40 20.91
N VAL A 433 8.26 21.68 20.97
CA VAL A 433 7.53 22.37 19.89
C VAL A 433 8.09 23.78 19.69
N LYS A 434 8.35 24.50 20.78
CA LYS A 434 8.96 25.83 20.73
C LYS A 434 10.37 25.79 20.14
N GLU A 435 11.21 24.86 20.59
CA GLU A 435 12.56 24.67 20.07
C GLU A 435 12.55 24.33 18.57
N MET A 436 11.63 23.47 18.13
CA MET A 436 11.46 23.13 16.70
C MET A 436 11.17 24.38 15.85
N LEU A 437 10.28 25.26 16.32
CA LEU A 437 9.93 26.50 15.63
C LEU A 437 11.07 27.53 15.66
N GLU A 438 11.80 27.65 16.78
CA GLU A 438 12.95 28.55 16.92
C GLU A 438 14.13 28.16 16.01
N VAL A 439 14.31 26.86 15.76
CA VAL A 439 15.30 26.34 14.80
C VAL A 439 14.88 26.61 13.34
N GLY A 440 13.66 27.12 13.11
CA GLY A 440 13.13 27.44 11.79
C GLY A 440 12.51 26.26 11.06
N LEU A 441 12.26 25.14 11.76
CA LEU A 441 11.52 24.01 11.20
C LEU A 441 10.02 24.33 11.27
N LYS A 442 9.33 24.10 10.17
CA LYS A 442 7.86 24.18 10.12
C LYS A 442 7.25 22.86 10.55
N LEU A 443 6.06 22.92 11.13
CA LEU A 443 5.27 21.74 11.45
C LEU A 443 4.68 21.15 10.16
N ASN A 444 4.92 19.87 9.88
CA ASN A 444 4.19 19.14 8.85
C ASN A 444 2.90 18.52 9.41
N ILE A 445 2.15 17.88 8.50
CA ILE A 445 0.93 17.18 8.83
C ILE A 445 1.11 16.11 9.91
N VAL A 446 2.23 15.38 9.93
CA VAL A 446 2.50 14.33 10.92
C VAL A 446 2.69 14.92 12.31
N THR A 447 3.46 16.00 12.45
CA THR A 447 3.66 16.68 13.73
C THR A 447 2.34 17.26 14.25
N TYR A 448 1.52 17.86 13.37
CA TYR A 448 0.19 18.30 13.74
C TYR A 448 -0.72 17.14 14.18
N THR A 449 -0.72 16.01 13.49
CA THR A 449 -1.48 14.82 13.90
C THR A 449 -1.06 14.34 15.29
N VAL A 450 0.25 14.28 15.58
CA VAL A 450 0.78 13.89 16.89
C VAL A 450 0.34 14.88 17.99
N LEU A 451 0.39 16.19 17.71
CA LEU A 451 -0.08 17.21 18.64
C LEU A 451 -1.57 17.06 18.93
N LEU A 452 -2.40 16.84 17.90
CA LEU A 452 -3.83 16.63 18.05
C LEU A 452 -4.14 15.37 18.87
N ASP A 453 -3.53 14.24 18.52
CA ASP A 453 -3.71 12.97 19.21
C ASP A 453 -3.29 13.06 20.68
N GLY A 454 -2.10 13.59 20.95
CA GLY A 454 -1.58 13.78 22.30
C GLY A 454 -2.43 14.72 23.17
N LEU A 455 -2.89 15.85 22.61
CA LEU A 455 -3.78 16.78 23.33
C LEU A 455 -5.17 16.20 23.59
N CYS A 456 -5.71 15.43 22.63
CA CYS A 456 -6.96 14.71 22.79
C CYS A 456 -6.86 13.63 23.88
N GLU A 457 -5.74 12.90 23.95
CA GLU A 457 -5.51 11.86 24.96
C GLU A 457 -5.45 12.42 26.38
N GLU A 458 -4.80 13.57 26.56
CA GLU A 458 -4.74 14.32 27.83
C GLU A 458 -6.04 15.05 28.18
N GLY A 459 -7.03 15.09 27.26
CA GLY A 459 -8.31 15.75 27.46
C GLY A 459 -8.29 17.27 27.28
N ARG A 460 -7.21 17.85 26.72
CA ARG A 460 -7.06 19.30 26.45
C ARG A 460 -7.67 19.67 25.09
N LEU A 461 -8.95 19.37 24.92
CA LEU A 461 -9.66 19.45 23.64
C LEU A 461 -9.70 20.87 23.03
N THR A 462 -9.77 21.92 23.86
CA THR A 462 -9.77 23.32 23.39
C THR A 462 -8.47 23.68 22.67
N GLU A 463 -7.33 23.20 23.17
CA GLU A 463 -6.05 23.43 22.53
C GLU A 463 -5.88 22.58 21.27
N ALA A 464 -6.43 21.36 21.26
CA ALA A 464 -6.49 20.55 20.05
C ALA A 464 -7.29 21.26 18.93
N GLU A 465 -8.41 21.90 19.27
CA GLU A 465 -9.20 22.72 18.34
C GLU A 465 -8.42 23.93 17.81
N ASP A 466 -7.62 24.58 18.66
CA ASP A 466 -6.76 25.69 18.25
C ASP A 466 -5.64 25.21 17.31
N VAL A 467 -4.99 24.08 17.63
CA VAL A 467 -3.98 23.44 16.77
C VAL A 467 -4.57 23.06 15.42
N PHE A 468 -5.79 22.52 15.38
CA PHE A 468 -6.46 22.20 14.11
C PHE A 468 -6.78 23.44 13.28
N ARG A 469 -7.20 24.53 13.93
CA ARG A 469 -7.42 25.83 13.25
C ARG A 469 -6.12 26.40 12.69
N ILE A 470 -5.01 26.27 13.41
CA ILE A 470 -3.68 26.68 12.91
C ILE A 470 -3.27 25.82 11.71
N LEU A 471 -3.47 24.50 11.76
CA LEU A 471 -3.20 23.60 10.63
C LEU A 471 -3.93 24.03 9.34
N LEU A 472 -5.21 24.40 9.46
CA LEU A 472 -5.99 24.90 8.32
C LEU A 472 -5.49 26.27 7.83
N LYS A 473 -5.10 27.15 8.75
CA LYS A 473 -4.57 28.48 8.44
C LYS A 473 -3.21 28.42 7.72
N ASP A 474 -2.38 27.44 8.07
CA ASP A 474 -1.09 27.19 7.42
C ASP A 474 -1.25 26.61 6.00
N GLY A 475 -2.49 26.32 5.56
CA GLY A 475 -2.79 25.75 4.25
C GLY A 475 -2.40 24.28 4.12
N ILE A 476 -2.16 23.58 5.23
CA ILE A 476 -1.83 22.16 5.25
C ILE A 476 -3.15 21.38 5.22
N ILE A 477 -3.31 20.52 4.21
CA ILE A 477 -4.50 19.68 4.08
C ILE A 477 -4.47 18.62 5.20
N PRO A 478 -5.45 18.61 6.12
CA PRO A 478 -5.50 17.59 7.15
C PRO A 478 -5.67 16.21 6.52
N ASN A 479 -4.94 15.23 7.03
CA ASN A 479 -5.07 13.85 6.62
C ASN A 479 -6.15 13.15 7.44
N GLU A 480 -6.55 11.96 6.98
CA GLU A 480 -7.49 11.09 7.67
C GLU A 480 -7.17 10.90 9.17
N LYS A 481 -5.89 10.65 9.51
CA LYS A 481 -5.47 10.44 10.90
C LYS A 481 -5.70 11.65 11.80
N SER A 482 -5.56 12.87 11.27
CA SER A 482 -5.82 14.11 12.01
C SER A 482 -7.30 14.23 12.37
N PHE A 483 -8.19 13.88 11.43
CA PHE A 483 -9.63 13.80 11.70
C PHE A 483 -9.96 12.70 12.70
N THR A 484 -9.37 11.50 12.58
CA THR A 484 -9.57 10.40 13.55
C THR A 484 -9.15 10.79 14.95
N ALA A 485 -7.99 11.45 15.12
CA ALA A 485 -7.51 11.89 16.44
C ALA A 485 -8.46 12.89 17.10
N LEU A 486 -9.01 13.85 16.34
CA LEU A 486 -10.01 14.79 16.85
C LEU A 486 -11.32 14.10 17.21
N VAL A 487 -11.86 13.27 16.32
CA VAL A 487 -13.08 12.50 16.59
C VAL A 487 -12.91 11.64 17.83
N HIS A 488 -11.77 10.95 17.98
CA HIS A 488 -11.45 10.19 19.18
C HIS A 488 -11.49 11.07 20.44
N GLY A 489 -10.85 12.24 20.42
CA GLY A 489 -10.87 13.20 21.52
C GLY A 489 -12.26 13.71 21.89
N TYR A 490 -13.09 14.04 20.89
CA TYR A 490 -14.48 14.44 21.11
C TYR A 490 -15.34 13.32 21.70
N MET A 491 -15.19 12.09 21.20
CA MET A 491 -15.90 10.92 21.68
C MET A 491 -15.52 10.58 23.13
N LYS A 492 -14.23 10.67 23.48
CA LYS A 492 -13.72 10.50 24.85
C LYS A 492 -14.25 11.59 25.79
N SER A 493 -14.39 12.82 25.29
CA SER A 493 -14.94 13.97 26.03
C SER A 493 -16.47 14.03 26.06
N LYS A 494 -17.17 13.01 25.54
CA LYS A 494 -18.64 12.92 25.47
C LYS A 494 -19.31 14.05 24.67
N ARG A 495 -18.60 14.66 23.72
CA ARG A 495 -19.09 15.74 22.84
C ARG A 495 -19.42 15.18 21.46
N LEU A 496 -20.56 14.45 21.36
CA LEU A 496 -20.96 13.77 20.13
C LEU A 496 -21.24 14.73 18.96
N GLU A 497 -21.91 15.86 19.23
CA GLU A 497 -22.29 16.83 18.19
C GLU A 497 -21.07 17.41 17.48
N ASP A 498 -20.02 17.73 18.23
CA ASP A 498 -18.77 18.22 17.67
C ASP A 498 -18.04 17.14 16.86
N ALA A 499 -18.08 15.88 17.32
CA ALA A 499 -17.55 14.76 16.56
C ALA A 499 -18.25 14.62 15.19
N MET A 500 -19.58 14.81 15.15
CA MET A 500 -20.34 14.79 13.89
C MET A 500 -19.95 15.93 12.95
N ASN A 501 -19.81 17.15 13.47
CA ASN A 501 -19.39 18.31 12.68
C ASN A 501 -17.99 18.09 12.05
N ILE A 502 -17.09 17.41 12.77
CA ILE A 502 -15.77 17.05 12.23
C ILE A 502 -15.87 15.97 11.14
N LEU A 503 -16.77 14.99 11.26
CA LEU A 503 -17.03 14.00 10.20
C LEU A 503 -17.62 14.64 8.95
N GLU A 504 -18.58 15.56 9.09
CA GLU A 504 -19.15 16.31 7.96
C GLU A 504 -18.06 17.13 7.25
N LYS A 505 -17.21 17.84 8.00
CA LYS A 505 -16.05 18.56 7.42
C LYS A 505 -15.08 17.63 6.71
N MET A 506 -14.89 16.39 7.18
CA MET A 506 -14.03 15.41 6.53
C MET A 506 -14.58 15.04 5.14
N GLU A 507 -15.89 14.86 5.03
CA GLU A 507 -16.59 14.57 3.76
C GLU A 507 -16.55 15.75 2.80
N GLU A 508 -16.73 16.99 3.30
CA GLU A 508 -16.61 18.22 2.51
C GLU A 508 -15.20 18.36 1.87
N ASN A 509 -14.17 17.89 2.56
CA ASN A 509 -12.79 17.87 2.06
C ASN A 509 -12.49 16.68 1.12
N ASN A 510 -13.51 15.91 0.70
CA ASN A 510 -13.40 14.70 -0.12
C ASN A 510 -12.52 13.59 0.51
N ILE A 511 -12.38 13.57 1.83
CA ILE A 511 -11.66 12.52 2.54
C ILE A 511 -12.68 11.49 3.01
N ARG A 512 -12.57 10.25 2.53
CA ARG A 512 -13.52 9.19 2.91
C ARG A 512 -13.17 8.62 4.28
N PRO A 513 -14.14 8.49 5.19
CA PRO A 513 -14.00 7.71 6.42
C PRO A 513 -13.52 6.28 6.13
N ASN A 514 -12.55 5.80 6.90
CA ASN A 514 -12.17 4.39 6.91
C ASN A 514 -12.83 3.61 8.06
N GLU A 515 -12.58 2.32 8.06
CA GLU A 515 -13.03 1.39 9.10
C GLU A 515 -12.60 1.82 10.52
N LEU A 516 -11.38 2.34 10.68
CA LEU A 516 -10.85 2.77 11.98
C LEU A 516 -11.64 3.95 12.56
N LEU A 517 -12.01 4.92 11.72
CA LEU A 517 -12.80 6.08 12.13
C LEU A 517 -14.20 5.67 12.59
N TYR A 518 -14.90 4.84 11.80
CA TYR A 518 -16.19 4.30 12.20
C TYR A 518 -16.08 3.44 13.48
N GLY A 519 -15.05 2.59 13.59
CA GLY A 519 -14.76 1.84 14.79
C GLY A 519 -14.55 2.73 16.03
N THR A 520 -13.89 3.88 15.86
CA THR A 520 -13.66 4.87 16.93
C THR A 520 -14.97 5.54 17.37
N VAL A 521 -15.84 5.91 16.42
CA VAL A 521 -17.16 6.50 16.71
C VAL A 521 -18.06 5.48 17.40
N ILE A 522 -18.12 4.25 16.87
CA ILE A 522 -18.87 3.14 17.46
C ILE A 522 -18.37 2.89 18.88
N TRP A 523 -17.06 2.73 19.08
CA TRP A 523 -16.46 2.56 20.41
C TRP A 523 -16.85 3.69 21.36
N GLY A 524 -16.75 4.95 20.91
CA GLY A 524 -17.11 6.12 21.70
C GLY A 524 -18.58 6.16 22.10
N LEU A 525 -19.50 5.82 21.18
CA LEU A 525 -20.93 5.72 21.44
C LEU A 525 -21.24 4.61 22.44
N CYS A 526 -20.56 3.48 22.31
CA CYS A 526 -20.64 2.36 23.25
C CYS A 526 -20.20 2.76 24.67
N GLN A 527 -19.09 3.51 24.82
CA GLN A 527 -18.65 4.02 26.14
C GLN A 527 -19.64 5.00 26.77
N GLN A 528 -20.43 5.71 25.93
CA GLN A 528 -21.47 6.63 26.39
C GLN A 528 -22.82 5.94 26.66
N GLY A 529 -22.94 4.63 26.40
CA GLY A 529 -24.19 3.89 26.56
C GLY A 529 -25.22 4.11 25.44
N LYS A 530 -24.83 4.73 24.32
CA LYS A 530 -25.70 5.03 23.17
C LYS A 530 -25.64 3.91 22.12
N PHE A 531 -26.14 2.74 22.49
CA PHE A 531 -25.99 1.51 21.70
C PHE A 531 -26.78 1.50 20.38
N GLU A 532 -27.95 2.17 20.34
CA GLU A 532 -28.74 2.27 19.10
C GLU A 532 -28.04 3.12 18.05
N ASP A 533 -27.49 4.27 18.46
CA ASP A 533 -26.71 5.14 17.58
C ASP A 533 -25.48 4.38 17.05
N ALA A 534 -24.81 3.59 17.90
CA ALA A 534 -23.67 2.78 17.49
C ALA A 534 -24.03 1.75 16.40
N LYS A 535 -25.24 1.18 16.46
CA LYS A 535 -25.75 0.24 15.45
C LYS A 535 -26.08 0.96 14.13
N ILE A 536 -26.66 2.16 14.19
CA ILE A 536 -26.91 2.99 13.00
C ILE A 536 -25.59 3.30 12.27
N PHE A 537 -24.54 3.67 13.01
CA PHE A 537 -23.21 3.91 12.44
C PHE A 537 -22.57 2.65 11.84
N PHE A 538 -22.82 1.49 12.44
CA PHE A 538 -22.39 0.22 11.89
C PHE A 538 -23.10 -0.09 10.56
N ASP A 539 -24.42 0.07 10.50
CA ASP A 539 -25.20 -0.13 9.28
C ASP A 539 -24.80 0.88 8.18
N GLU A 540 -24.49 2.12 8.55
CA GLU A 540 -23.98 3.14 7.61
C GLU A 540 -22.61 2.76 7.03
N MET A 541 -21.68 2.31 7.88
CA MET A 541 -20.36 1.82 7.47
C MET A 541 -20.48 0.70 6.42
N GLU A 542 -21.42 -0.22 6.64
CA GLU A 542 -21.71 -1.31 5.70
C GLU A 542 -22.37 -0.83 4.41
N GLY A 543 -23.31 0.12 4.50
CA GLY A 543 -23.92 0.78 3.35
C GLY A 543 -22.90 1.46 2.43
N ARG A 544 -21.78 1.93 2.99
CA ARG A 544 -20.65 2.51 2.24
C ARG A 544 -19.65 1.47 1.71
N CYS A 545 -19.96 0.18 1.80
CA CYS A 545 -19.11 -0.94 1.38
C CYS A 545 -17.77 -1.03 2.14
N ILE A 546 -17.68 -0.48 3.35
CA ILE A 546 -16.53 -0.66 4.22
C ILE A 546 -16.73 -1.95 5.02
N LYS A 547 -15.87 -2.95 4.79
CA LYS A 547 -15.97 -4.23 5.49
C LYS A 547 -15.52 -4.07 6.94
N ALA A 548 -16.38 -4.43 7.88
CA ALA A 548 -16.04 -4.46 9.30
C ALA A 548 -14.98 -5.54 9.60
N SER A 549 -13.97 -5.23 10.40
CA SER A 549 -13.07 -6.23 10.98
C SER A 549 -13.66 -6.88 12.23
N SER A 550 -12.97 -7.92 12.70
CA SER A 550 -13.24 -8.54 14.00
C SER A 550 -13.23 -7.54 15.16
N VAL A 551 -12.51 -6.42 15.08
CA VAL A 551 -12.40 -5.45 16.17
C VAL A 551 -13.70 -4.67 16.34
N VAL A 552 -14.33 -4.24 15.24
CA VAL A 552 -15.61 -3.50 15.27
C VAL A 552 -16.72 -4.39 15.83
N PHE A 553 -16.82 -5.63 15.37
CA PHE A 553 -17.77 -6.61 15.91
C PHE A 553 -17.54 -6.87 17.40
N THR A 554 -16.28 -7.08 17.81
CA THR A 554 -15.94 -7.33 19.23
C THR A 554 -16.32 -6.12 20.11
N THR A 555 -16.12 -4.90 19.60
CA THR A 555 -16.49 -3.67 20.31
C THR A 555 -18.00 -3.55 20.50
N LEU A 556 -18.79 -3.84 19.46
CA LEU A 556 -20.25 -3.86 19.55
C LEU A 556 -20.75 -4.95 20.50
N ILE A 557 -20.18 -6.16 20.43
CA ILE A 557 -20.54 -7.28 21.30
C ILE A 557 -20.30 -6.90 22.78
N ASP A 558 -19.10 -6.39 23.12
CA ASP A 558 -18.77 -5.91 24.47
C ASP A 558 -19.75 -4.83 24.94
N ALA A 559 -20.08 -3.88 24.05
CA ALA A 559 -21.02 -2.83 24.34
C ALA A 559 -22.43 -3.34 24.64
N PHE A 560 -22.97 -4.24 23.80
CA PHE A 560 -24.29 -4.83 24.00
C PHE A 560 -24.37 -5.65 25.29
N PHE A 561 -23.29 -6.35 25.67
CA PHE A 561 -23.23 -7.03 26.97
C PHE A 561 -23.24 -6.07 28.15
N LYS A 562 -22.47 -4.98 28.09
CA LYS A 562 -22.49 -3.91 29.11
C LYS A 562 -23.85 -3.22 29.20
N ALA A 563 -24.59 -3.16 28.09
CA ALA A 563 -25.96 -2.65 28.03
C ALA A 563 -27.01 -3.59 28.65
N GLY A 564 -26.65 -4.84 28.95
CA GLY A 564 -27.61 -5.89 29.33
C GLY A 564 -28.41 -6.48 28.17
N LYS A 565 -28.05 -6.15 26.92
CA LYS A 565 -28.76 -6.61 25.71
C LYS A 565 -28.12 -7.87 25.13
N SER A 566 -28.23 -9.00 25.83
CA SER A 566 -27.60 -10.26 25.42
C SER A 566 -28.02 -10.75 24.03
N ILE A 567 -29.29 -10.57 23.63
CA ILE A 567 -29.82 -11.02 22.33
C ILE A 567 -29.13 -10.30 21.17
N GLU A 568 -28.94 -8.99 21.27
CA GLU A 568 -28.27 -8.20 20.22
C GLU A 568 -26.80 -8.59 20.11
N ALA A 569 -26.13 -8.86 21.22
CA ALA A 569 -24.75 -9.35 21.23
C ALA A 569 -24.59 -10.70 20.49
N HIS A 570 -25.49 -11.65 20.73
CA HIS A 570 -25.50 -12.93 20.02
C HIS A 570 -25.81 -12.77 18.53
N ASN A 571 -26.72 -11.86 18.17
CA ASN A 571 -27.00 -11.56 16.77
C ASN A 571 -25.75 -11.00 16.07
N MET A 572 -24.98 -10.14 16.72
CA MET A 572 -23.71 -9.63 16.16
C MET A 572 -22.67 -10.74 15.99
N LEU A 573 -22.56 -11.68 16.93
CA LEU A 573 -21.66 -12.83 16.80
C LEU A 573 -22.07 -13.74 15.62
N ASN A 574 -23.37 -13.99 15.45
CA ASN A 574 -23.88 -14.79 14.34
C ASN A 574 -23.65 -14.09 12.99
N GLU A 575 -23.84 -12.77 12.92
CA GLU A 575 -23.54 -11.98 11.72
C GLU A 575 -22.05 -11.99 11.38
N MET A 576 -21.17 -11.90 12.38
CA MET A 576 -19.73 -12.03 12.20
C MET A 576 -19.35 -13.38 11.57
N GLN A 577 -19.95 -14.48 12.06
CA GLN A 577 -19.71 -15.83 11.55
C GLN A 577 -20.28 -16.05 10.13
N LYS A 578 -21.48 -15.53 9.83
CA LYS A 578 -22.07 -15.61 8.48
C LYS A 578 -21.23 -14.92 7.40
N ARG A 579 -20.40 -13.95 7.80
CA ARG A 579 -19.54 -13.16 6.92
C ARG A 579 -18.13 -13.75 6.77
N ASP A 580 -17.92 -14.99 7.23
CA ASP A 580 -16.62 -15.67 7.26
C ASP A 580 -15.52 -14.88 8.01
N ILE A 581 -15.91 -13.98 8.92
CA ILE A 581 -14.95 -13.28 9.78
C ILE A 581 -14.73 -14.17 11.01
N THR A 582 -13.52 -14.69 11.15
CA THR A 582 -13.20 -15.62 12.24
C THR A 582 -13.19 -14.88 13.59
N PRO A 583 -13.98 -15.33 14.58
CA PRO A 583 -13.90 -14.81 15.93
C PRO A 583 -12.49 -14.97 16.49
N THR A 584 -12.02 -13.97 17.22
CA THR A 584 -10.70 -14.02 17.86
C THR A 584 -10.81 -14.51 19.30
N VAL A 585 -9.67 -14.79 19.92
CA VAL A 585 -9.59 -15.08 21.36
C VAL A 585 -10.20 -13.93 22.18
N VAL A 586 -10.01 -12.68 21.75
CA VAL A 586 -10.57 -11.49 22.41
C VAL A 586 -12.10 -11.48 22.31
N THR A 587 -12.66 -11.83 21.14
CA THR A 587 -14.11 -11.91 20.94
C THR A 587 -14.78 -12.92 21.88
N TYR A 588 -14.18 -14.10 22.06
CA TYR A 588 -14.68 -15.08 23.02
C TYR A 588 -14.47 -14.64 24.48
N CYS A 589 -13.38 -13.94 24.78
CA CYS A 589 -13.16 -13.37 26.12
C CYS A 589 -14.24 -12.34 26.48
N THR A 590 -14.57 -11.42 25.57
CA THR A 590 -15.62 -10.42 25.78
C THR A 590 -17.00 -11.06 25.90
N LEU A 591 -17.26 -12.13 25.13
CA LEU A 591 -18.49 -12.91 25.20
C LEU A 591 -18.65 -13.58 26.57
N ILE A 592 -17.60 -14.27 27.03
CA ILE A 592 -17.61 -14.98 28.32
C ILE A 592 -17.77 -13.99 29.48
N ASP A 593 -16.99 -12.90 29.50
CA ASP A 593 -17.08 -11.87 30.55
C ASP A 593 -18.46 -11.21 30.57
N GLY A 594 -19.01 -10.90 29.39
CA GLY A 594 -20.34 -10.34 29.23
C GLY A 594 -21.46 -11.26 29.71
N LEU A 595 -21.43 -12.54 29.32
CA LEU A 595 -22.40 -13.55 29.78
C LEU A 595 -22.32 -13.78 31.29
N CYS A 596 -21.11 -13.86 31.84
CA CYS A 596 -20.92 -13.97 33.28
C CYS A 596 -21.43 -12.74 34.02
N SER A 597 -21.23 -11.53 33.50
CA SER A 597 -21.74 -10.30 34.11
C SER A 597 -23.27 -10.23 34.15
N LEU A 598 -23.95 -10.91 33.23
CA LEU A 598 -25.42 -11.02 33.18
C LEU A 598 -25.97 -12.25 33.93
N GLY A 599 -25.10 -13.10 34.47
CA GLY A 599 -25.48 -14.31 35.21
C GLY A 599 -25.74 -15.56 34.35
N PHE A 600 -25.54 -15.50 33.03
CA PHE A 600 -25.67 -16.64 32.11
C PHE A 600 -24.42 -17.52 32.12
N VAL A 601 -24.09 -18.06 33.28
CA VAL A 601 -22.83 -18.80 33.53
C VAL A 601 -22.72 -20.07 32.67
N GLN A 602 -23.81 -20.81 32.50
CA GLN A 602 -23.77 -22.08 31.77
C GLN A 602 -23.42 -21.87 30.28
N GLU A 603 -24.02 -20.85 29.66
CA GLU A 603 -23.71 -20.47 28.27
C GLU A 603 -22.24 -20.02 28.13
N ALA A 604 -21.70 -19.30 29.12
CA ALA A 604 -20.30 -18.91 29.14
C ALA A 604 -19.35 -20.13 29.17
N ILE A 605 -19.68 -21.16 29.95
CA ILE A 605 -18.93 -22.42 29.99
C ILE A 605 -19.03 -23.17 28.65
N ASP A 606 -20.21 -23.20 28.04
CA ASP A 606 -20.42 -23.86 26.75
C ASP A 606 -19.60 -23.19 25.63
N HIS A 607 -19.56 -21.85 25.60
CA HIS A 607 -18.72 -21.11 24.67
C HIS A 607 -17.22 -21.33 24.92
N PHE A 608 -16.79 -21.40 26.19
CA PHE A 608 -15.42 -21.75 26.54
C PHE A 608 -15.01 -23.14 26.03
N ASN A 609 -15.89 -24.13 26.21
CA ASN A 609 -15.66 -25.51 25.76
C ASN A 609 -15.71 -25.64 24.23
N ASN A 610 -16.42 -24.77 23.53
CA ASN A 610 -16.50 -24.78 22.07
C ASN A 610 -15.29 -24.09 21.39
N MET A 611 -14.56 -23.25 22.12
CA MET A 611 -13.43 -22.48 21.58
C MET A 611 -12.33 -23.36 20.91
N PRO A 612 -11.92 -24.52 21.47
CA PRO A 612 -10.99 -25.45 20.82
C PRO A 612 -11.50 -26.06 19.52
N ASN A 613 -12.81 -26.27 19.37
CA ASN A 613 -13.39 -26.87 18.16
C ASN A 613 -13.26 -25.94 16.93
N ILE A 614 -13.14 -24.64 17.17
CA ILE A 614 -12.97 -23.60 16.15
C ILE A 614 -11.47 -23.35 15.87
N GLY A 615 -10.57 -24.10 16.51
CA GLY A 615 -9.12 -23.97 16.37
C GLY A 615 -8.50 -22.86 17.22
N LEU A 616 -9.26 -22.27 18.15
CA LEU A 616 -8.77 -21.25 19.07
C LEU A 616 -8.32 -21.90 20.39
N ARG A 617 -7.18 -21.48 20.93
CA ARG A 617 -6.70 -21.94 22.24
C ARG A 617 -7.01 -20.90 23.31
N PRO A 618 -7.73 -21.26 24.39
CA PRO A 618 -7.92 -20.37 25.52
C PRO A 618 -6.58 -19.92 26.10
N ASN A 619 -6.39 -18.62 26.24
CA ASN A 619 -5.22 -18.02 26.87
C ASN A 619 -5.53 -17.62 28.32
N LEU A 620 -4.53 -17.06 29.01
CA LEU A 620 -4.64 -16.56 30.39
C LEU A 620 -5.85 -15.63 30.60
N MET A 621 -6.12 -14.75 29.65
CA MET A 621 -7.21 -13.76 29.72
C MET A 621 -8.59 -14.44 29.76
N VAL A 622 -8.81 -15.43 28.89
CA VAL A 622 -10.10 -16.17 28.84
C VAL A 622 -10.33 -16.98 30.10
N TYR A 623 -9.30 -17.67 30.61
CA TYR A 623 -9.41 -18.40 31.89
C TYR A 623 -9.72 -17.45 33.04
N THR A 624 -9.02 -16.32 33.12
CA THR A 624 -9.23 -15.32 34.17
C THR A 624 -10.63 -14.72 34.12
N ALA A 625 -11.12 -14.35 32.94
CA ALA A 625 -12.49 -13.83 32.75
C ALA A 625 -13.56 -14.84 33.21
N LEU A 626 -13.44 -16.11 32.84
CA LEU A 626 -14.39 -17.14 33.26
C LEU A 626 -14.31 -17.43 34.77
N ILE A 627 -13.10 -17.52 35.34
CA ILE A 627 -12.90 -17.72 36.78
C ILE A 627 -13.50 -16.56 37.58
N ASP A 628 -13.24 -15.32 37.17
CA ASP A 628 -13.80 -14.11 37.78
C ASP A 628 -15.33 -14.10 37.68
N GLY A 629 -15.86 -14.39 36.49
CA GLY A 629 -17.29 -14.51 36.24
C GLY A 629 -17.97 -15.58 37.09
N LEU A 630 -17.36 -16.75 37.26
CA LEU A 630 -17.84 -17.82 38.13
C LEU A 630 -17.83 -17.42 39.61
N CYS A 631 -16.77 -16.73 40.04
CA CYS A 631 -16.67 -16.21 41.41
C CYS A 631 -17.75 -15.16 41.70
N LYS A 632 -18.06 -14.27 40.75
CA LYS A 632 -19.13 -13.27 40.85
C LYS A 632 -20.52 -13.90 40.97
N ASN A 633 -20.77 -15.02 40.29
CA ASN A 633 -22.05 -15.74 40.30
C ASN A 633 -22.14 -16.86 41.35
N ALA A 634 -21.23 -16.87 42.32
CA ALA A 634 -21.16 -17.84 43.42
C ALA A 634 -20.91 -19.31 43.01
N CYS A 635 -20.44 -19.60 41.80
CA CYS A 635 -20.09 -20.94 41.34
C CYS A 635 -18.61 -21.30 41.62
N LEU A 636 -18.20 -21.28 42.89
CA LEU A 636 -16.78 -21.39 43.27
C LEU A 636 -16.13 -22.74 42.94
N GLU A 637 -16.86 -23.84 43.06
CA GLU A 637 -16.31 -25.17 42.76
C GLU A 637 -15.89 -25.30 41.29
N ALA A 638 -16.71 -24.77 40.36
CA ALA A 638 -16.37 -24.70 38.95
C ALA A 638 -15.17 -23.76 38.68
N ALA A 639 -15.03 -22.68 39.43
CA ALA A 639 -13.87 -21.79 39.33
C ALA A 639 -12.57 -22.50 39.79
N LYS A 640 -12.62 -23.26 40.88
CA LYS A 640 -11.49 -24.06 41.39
C LYS A 640 -11.10 -25.18 40.42
N THR A 641 -12.05 -25.84 39.77
CA THR A 641 -11.74 -26.88 38.76
C THR A 641 -11.04 -26.28 37.53
N LEU A 642 -11.53 -25.14 37.02
CA LEU A 642 -10.90 -24.42 35.91
C LEU A 642 -9.50 -23.92 36.25
N PHE A 643 -9.29 -23.41 37.46
CA PHE A 643 -7.96 -23.00 37.92
C PHE A 643 -6.96 -24.16 37.93
N ASN A 644 -7.39 -25.35 38.36
CA ASN A 644 -6.54 -26.54 38.33
C ASN A 644 -6.29 -27.05 36.91
N GLU A 645 -7.26 -26.91 36.00
CA GLU A 645 -7.09 -27.24 34.58
C GLU A 645 -6.07 -26.31 33.90
N MET A 646 -6.15 -25.01 34.18
CA MET A 646 -5.22 -24.00 33.69
C MET A 646 -3.77 -24.34 34.07
N LEU A 647 -3.53 -24.71 35.33
CA LEU A 647 -2.21 -25.15 35.82
C LEU A 647 -1.73 -26.42 35.12
N LYS A 648 -2.61 -27.42 34.91
CA LYS A 648 -2.27 -28.66 34.19
C LYS A 648 -1.88 -28.42 32.73
N LYS A 649 -2.44 -27.39 32.10
CA LYS A 649 -2.11 -26.97 30.73
C LYS A 649 -0.83 -26.12 30.66
N GLY A 650 -0.17 -25.87 31.79
CA GLY A 650 1.06 -25.08 31.85
C GLY A 650 0.84 -23.57 31.68
N ILE A 651 -0.40 -23.09 31.85
CA ILE A 651 -0.70 -21.66 31.81
C ILE A 651 -0.51 -21.12 33.23
N LEU A 652 0.46 -20.22 33.41
CA LEU A 652 0.75 -19.62 34.70
C LEU A 652 -0.29 -18.55 35.05
N PRO A 653 -0.92 -18.59 36.25
CA PRO A 653 -1.87 -17.57 36.68
C PRO A 653 -1.20 -16.24 36.95
N ASP A 654 -1.93 -15.16 36.67
CA ASP A 654 -1.49 -13.80 36.97
C ASP A 654 -2.10 -13.29 38.28
N LYS A 655 -1.75 -12.05 38.62
CA LYS A 655 -2.29 -11.34 39.80
C LYS A 655 -3.81 -11.29 39.80
N ALA A 656 -4.44 -11.08 38.64
CA ALA A 656 -5.88 -10.97 38.52
C ALA A 656 -6.57 -12.31 38.78
N THR A 657 -6.04 -13.42 38.23
CA THR A 657 -6.59 -14.77 38.47
C THR A 657 -6.64 -15.11 39.97
N TYR A 658 -5.53 -14.89 40.69
CA TYR A 658 -5.49 -15.12 42.15
C TYR A 658 -6.43 -14.19 42.90
N THR A 659 -6.45 -12.90 42.55
CA THR A 659 -7.30 -11.90 43.21
C THR A 659 -8.79 -12.24 43.05
N SER A 660 -9.23 -12.63 41.84
CA SER A 660 -10.61 -13.04 41.58
C SER A 660 -11.02 -14.28 42.39
N LEU A 661 -10.15 -15.29 42.50
CA LEU A 661 -10.41 -16.47 43.33
C LEU A 661 -10.43 -16.15 44.82
N ILE A 662 -9.50 -15.32 45.30
CA ILE A 662 -9.49 -14.85 46.69
C ILE A 662 -10.79 -14.10 46.98
N ASP A 663 -11.18 -13.13 46.16
CA ASP A 663 -12.42 -12.38 46.31
C ASP A 663 -13.67 -13.29 46.29
N GLY A 664 -13.71 -14.27 45.39
CA GLY A 664 -14.75 -15.30 45.33
C GLY A 664 -14.86 -16.12 46.62
N ASN A 665 -13.74 -16.63 47.14
CA ASN A 665 -13.71 -17.37 48.40
C ASN A 665 -14.13 -16.50 49.59
N MET A 666 -13.65 -15.25 49.64
CA MET A 666 -13.98 -14.31 50.71
C MET A 666 -15.46 -13.95 50.73
N LYS A 667 -16.09 -13.74 49.56
CA LYS A 667 -17.54 -13.48 49.44
C LYS A 667 -18.41 -14.65 49.92
N GLN A 668 -17.91 -15.87 49.82
CA GLN A 668 -18.62 -17.09 50.25
C GLN A 668 -18.33 -17.48 51.71
N GLY A 669 -17.47 -16.74 52.42
CA GLY A 669 -17.10 -17.04 53.80
C GLY A 669 -15.96 -18.06 53.96
N ASN A 670 -15.37 -18.53 52.87
CA ASN A 670 -14.28 -19.53 52.86
C ASN A 670 -12.91 -18.86 53.11
N VAL A 671 -12.72 -18.29 54.30
CA VAL A 671 -11.50 -17.49 54.59
C VAL A 671 -10.21 -18.31 54.54
N GLN A 672 -10.22 -19.55 55.02
CA GLN A 672 -9.02 -20.39 55.05
C GLN A 672 -8.48 -20.69 53.65
N ASP A 673 -9.38 -21.02 52.70
CA ASP A 673 -9.02 -21.24 51.31
C ASP A 673 -8.46 -19.98 50.65
N ALA A 674 -9.01 -18.81 50.99
CA ALA A 674 -8.51 -17.53 50.47
C ALA A 674 -7.10 -17.20 50.98
N LEU A 675 -6.80 -17.48 52.25
CA LEU A 675 -5.46 -17.30 52.81
C LEU A 675 -4.46 -18.29 52.21
N PHE A 676 -4.86 -19.54 51.98
CA PHE A 676 -4.03 -20.52 51.27
C PHE A 676 -3.72 -20.08 49.83
N LEU A 677 -4.69 -19.53 49.11
CA LEU A 677 -4.46 -18.97 47.77
C LEU A 677 -3.50 -17.77 47.79
N LYS A 678 -3.55 -16.93 48.84
CA LYS A 678 -2.61 -15.83 49.06
C LYS A 678 -1.19 -16.34 49.30
N GLU A 679 -1.01 -17.39 50.09
CA GLU A 679 0.32 -17.99 50.32
C GLU A 679 0.88 -18.57 49.02
N ARG A 680 0.07 -19.32 48.26
CA ARG A 680 0.45 -19.81 46.93
C ARG A 680 0.79 -18.70 45.95
N MET A 681 0.13 -17.55 46.01
CA MET A 681 0.46 -16.39 45.18
C MET A 681 1.88 -15.90 45.46
N ILE A 682 2.24 -15.78 46.74
CA ILE A 682 3.59 -15.37 47.18
C ILE A 682 4.66 -16.40 46.82
N GLU A 683 4.39 -17.70 47.02
CA GLU A 683 5.31 -18.79 46.67
C GLU A 683 5.67 -18.82 45.18
N ASN A 684 4.72 -18.44 44.31
CA ASN A 684 4.96 -18.32 42.87
C ASN A 684 5.65 -17.01 42.46
N GLY A 685 6.15 -16.23 43.43
CA GLY A 685 6.84 -14.96 43.20
C GLY A 685 5.91 -13.81 42.80
N ILE A 686 4.60 -13.94 43.05
CA ILE A 686 3.61 -12.91 42.70
C ILE A 686 3.30 -12.08 43.95
N GLU A 687 3.70 -10.80 43.92
CA GLU A 687 3.41 -9.87 45.00
C GLU A 687 1.95 -9.40 44.99
N LEU A 688 1.40 -9.22 46.19
CA LEU A 688 0.08 -8.65 46.44
C LEU A 688 0.04 -7.19 45.96
N ASP A 689 -0.99 -6.85 45.19
CA ASP A 689 -1.27 -5.49 44.75
C ASP A 689 -2.37 -4.83 45.61
N LEU A 690 -2.65 -3.56 45.32
CA LEU A 690 -3.71 -2.79 45.98
C LEU A 690 -5.07 -3.50 45.95
N LEU A 691 -5.41 -4.15 44.83
CA LEU A 691 -6.69 -4.85 44.65
C LEU A 691 -6.76 -6.11 45.53
N ALA A 692 -5.70 -6.91 45.55
CA ALA A 692 -5.61 -8.10 46.38
C ALA A 692 -5.71 -7.78 47.88
N TYR A 693 -5.00 -6.75 48.36
CA TYR A 693 -5.15 -6.26 49.74
C TYR A 693 -6.57 -5.73 50.00
N SER A 694 -7.15 -4.95 49.08
CA SER A 694 -8.52 -4.44 49.22
C SER A 694 -9.55 -5.57 49.35
N CYS A 695 -9.44 -6.61 48.52
CA CYS A 695 -10.30 -7.80 48.56
C CYS A 695 -10.15 -8.58 49.88
N LEU A 696 -8.92 -8.83 50.33
CA LEU A 696 -8.66 -9.53 51.60
C LEU A 696 -9.20 -8.75 52.80
N ILE A 697 -8.90 -7.46 52.90
CA ILE A 697 -9.33 -6.61 54.03
C ILE A 697 -10.85 -6.49 54.06
N ARG A 698 -11.48 -6.23 52.89
CA ARG A 698 -12.94 -6.14 52.77
C ARG A 698 -13.62 -7.46 53.09
N GLY A 699 -13.06 -8.57 52.62
CA GLY A 699 -13.55 -9.91 52.89
C GLY A 699 -13.47 -10.28 54.38
N LEU A 700 -12.32 -10.06 55.02
CA LEU A 700 -12.10 -10.37 56.43
C LEU A 700 -12.99 -9.51 57.33
N SER A 701 -13.18 -8.24 56.96
CA SER A 701 -14.12 -7.33 57.64
C SER A 701 -15.56 -7.85 57.56
N ARG A 702 -16.03 -8.28 56.38
CA ARG A 702 -17.37 -8.87 56.19
C ARG A 702 -17.57 -10.14 57.00
N ASN A 703 -16.53 -10.98 57.10
CA ASN A 703 -16.57 -12.25 57.83
C ASN A 703 -16.28 -12.11 59.34
N GLY A 704 -16.14 -10.87 59.86
CA GLY A 704 -15.99 -10.57 61.28
C GLY A 704 -14.58 -10.71 61.85
N GLN A 705 -13.57 -11.02 61.03
CA GLN A 705 -12.16 -11.18 61.44
C GLN A 705 -11.39 -9.86 61.31
N VAL A 706 -11.86 -8.83 62.03
CA VAL A 706 -11.41 -7.46 61.83
C VAL A 706 -9.96 -7.22 62.28
N GLU A 707 -9.48 -7.95 63.29
CA GLU A 707 -8.07 -7.91 63.72
C GLU A 707 -7.10 -8.37 62.61
N GLN A 708 -7.41 -9.46 61.89
CA GLN A 708 -6.60 -9.90 60.76
C GLN A 708 -6.66 -8.89 59.61
N ALA A 709 -7.82 -8.28 59.38
CA ALA A 709 -7.99 -7.23 58.39
C ALA A 709 -7.13 -5.99 58.72
N ARG A 710 -6.97 -5.65 60.00
CA ARG A 710 -6.11 -4.56 60.49
C ARG A 710 -4.63 -4.86 60.31
N CYS A 711 -4.20 -6.10 60.56
CA CYS A 711 -2.84 -6.54 60.29
C CYS A 711 -2.48 -6.41 58.81
N PHE A 712 -3.38 -6.81 57.90
CA PHE A 712 -3.15 -6.66 56.46
C PHE A 712 -3.10 -5.20 56.00
N LEU A 713 -3.87 -4.31 56.63
CA LEU A 713 -3.76 -2.86 56.39
C LEU A 713 -2.37 -2.33 56.80
N GLY A 714 -1.83 -2.82 57.92
CA GLY A 714 -0.47 -2.49 58.35
C GLY A 714 0.60 -2.97 57.36
N GLU A 715 0.54 -4.24 56.97
CA GLU A 715 1.47 -4.84 56.00
C GLU A 715 1.46 -4.08 54.65
N MET A 716 0.28 -3.68 54.20
CA MET A 716 0.09 -2.90 52.98
C MET A 716 0.81 -1.54 53.04
N ILE A 717 0.71 -0.83 54.18
CA ILE A 717 1.37 0.46 54.39
C ILE A 717 2.88 0.31 54.49
N GLU A 718 3.38 -0.73 55.19
CA GLU A 718 4.81 -1.01 55.33
C GLU A 718 5.47 -1.30 53.97
N LYS A 719 4.74 -1.96 53.06
CA LYS A 719 5.19 -2.20 51.67
C LYS A 719 5.08 -0.98 50.76
N GLY A 720 4.65 0.17 51.28
CA GLY A 720 4.53 1.42 50.53
C GLY A 720 3.31 1.47 49.59
N ILE A 721 2.35 0.56 49.74
CA ILE A 721 1.12 0.55 48.95
C ILE A 721 0.09 1.43 49.69
N LEU A 722 -0.38 2.50 49.05
CA LEU A 722 -1.33 3.43 49.65
C LEU A 722 -2.74 2.83 49.68
N PRO A 723 -3.40 2.73 50.87
CA PRO A 723 -4.77 2.24 50.95
C PRO A 723 -5.76 3.23 50.35
N ASP A 724 -6.78 2.71 49.65
CA ASP A 724 -7.86 3.53 49.13
C ASP A 724 -8.85 3.94 50.23
N GLY A 725 -9.62 5.01 50.00
CA GLY A 725 -10.66 5.46 50.93
C GLY A 725 -11.83 4.48 51.12
N VAL A 726 -11.93 3.41 50.31
CA VAL A 726 -12.97 2.38 50.43
C VAL A 726 -12.58 1.37 51.51
N ILE A 727 -11.30 0.99 51.60
CA ILE A 727 -10.74 0.11 52.62
C ILE A 727 -10.93 0.73 54.01
N TYR A 728 -10.56 2.01 54.18
CA TYR A 728 -10.76 2.72 55.45
C TYR A 728 -12.24 2.76 55.86
N ARG A 729 -13.14 3.17 54.96
CA ARG A 729 -14.59 3.20 55.25
C ARG A 729 -15.14 1.82 55.60
N CYS A 730 -14.69 0.76 54.93
CA CYS A 730 -15.12 -0.61 55.21
C CYS A 730 -14.70 -1.08 56.60
N LEU A 731 -13.48 -0.76 57.04
CA LEU A 731 -13.00 -1.11 58.38
C LEU A 731 -13.65 -0.25 59.47
N ILE A 732 -13.70 1.07 59.28
CA ILE A 732 -14.31 2.01 60.23
C ILE A 732 -15.76 1.62 60.51
N ARG A 733 -16.55 1.37 59.45
CA ARG A 733 -17.94 0.91 59.58
C ARG A 733 -18.03 -0.38 60.41
N LYS A 734 -17.15 -1.35 60.16
CA LYS A 734 -17.17 -2.62 60.87
C LYS A 734 -16.76 -2.51 62.33
N TYR A 735 -15.77 -1.67 62.64
CA TYR A 735 -15.38 -1.38 64.03
C TYR A 735 -16.47 -0.67 64.81
N TYR A 736 -17.23 0.25 64.19
CA TYR A 736 -18.43 0.81 64.79
C TYR A 736 -19.54 -0.24 65.00
N GLU A 737 -19.78 -1.13 64.03
CA GLU A 737 -20.74 -2.24 64.17
C GLU A 737 -20.36 -3.20 65.32
N LEU A 738 -19.07 -3.37 65.61
CA LEU A 738 -18.56 -4.20 66.72
C LEU A 738 -18.44 -3.44 68.06
N GLY A 739 -18.74 -2.14 68.09
CA GLY A 739 -18.68 -1.31 69.31
C GLY A 739 -17.27 -0.86 69.72
N ASN A 740 -16.25 -1.05 68.89
CA ASN A 740 -14.89 -0.59 69.15
C ASN A 740 -14.67 0.82 68.57
N THR A 741 -15.08 1.83 69.33
CA THR A 741 -15.08 3.23 68.92
C THR A 741 -13.68 3.85 68.82
N ASP A 742 -12.73 3.38 69.64
CA ASP A 742 -11.40 3.97 69.72
C ASP A 742 -10.60 3.68 68.45
N GLU A 743 -10.64 2.43 67.97
CA GLU A 743 -9.94 2.03 66.74
C GLU A 743 -10.62 2.62 65.49
N ALA A 744 -11.94 2.77 65.50
CA ALA A 744 -12.68 3.43 64.42
C ALA A 744 -12.28 4.91 64.27
N LEU A 745 -12.16 5.64 65.39
CA LEU A 745 -11.68 7.02 65.43
C LEU A 745 -10.21 7.14 65.00
N PHE A 746 -9.37 6.20 65.39
CA PHE A 746 -7.96 6.15 64.96
C PHE A 746 -7.86 6.04 63.43
N LEU A 747 -8.57 5.07 62.83
CA LEU A 747 -8.59 4.86 61.38
C LEU A 747 -9.18 6.06 60.63
N GLN A 748 -10.19 6.72 61.19
CA GLN A 748 -10.77 7.95 60.60
C GLN A 748 -9.75 9.10 60.59
N ASN A 749 -8.98 9.27 61.66
CA ASN A 749 -7.92 10.29 61.72
C ASN A 749 -6.76 9.99 60.76
N ASP A 750 -6.36 8.72 60.60
CA ASP A 750 -5.34 8.32 59.62
C ASP A 750 -5.83 8.53 58.18
N MET A 751 -7.11 8.21 57.90
CA MET A 751 -7.75 8.47 56.62
C MET A 751 -7.74 9.98 56.26
N MET A 752 -8.10 10.84 57.22
CA MET A 752 -8.08 12.30 57.04
C MET A 752 -6.67 12.86 56.83
N LYS A 753 -5.66 12.37 57.57
CA LYS A 753 -4.26 12.78 57.38
C LYS A 753 -3.73 12.45 55.98
N ARG A 754 -4.27 11.42 55.34
CA ARG A 754 -3.91 10.99 53.98
C ARG A 754 -4.72 11.69 52.88
N GLY A 755 -5.59 12.64 53.24
CA GLY A 755 -6.33 13.47 52.29
C GLY A 755 -7.63 12.83 51.77
N TYR A 756 -8.15 11.80 52.44
CA TYR A 756 -9.43 11.20 52.08
C TYR A 756 -10.57 11.77 52.95
N GLU A 757 -11.64 12.27 52.32
CA GLU A 757 -12.81 12.80 53.02
C GLU A 757 -13.75 11.67 53.49
N TYR A 758 -14.23 11.76 54.73
CA TYR A 758 -15.26 10.86 55.26
C TYR A 758 -16.64 11.39 54.84
N GLY A 759 -17.16 10.89 53.71
CA GLY A 759 -18.50 11.18 53.20
C GLY A 759 -19.61 10.39 53.88
#